data_AF-A0A1I5D4S6-F1
#
_entry.id   AF-A0A1I5D4S6-F1
#
_cell.length_a   1.000
_cell.length_b   1.000
_cell.length_c   1.000
_cell.angle_alpha   90.00
_cell.angle_beta   90.00
_cell.angle_gamma   90.00
#
_symmetry.space_group_name_H-M   'P 1'
#
loop_
_entity.id
_entity.type
_entity.pdbx_description
1 polymer ?
#
loop_
_entity_poly.entity_id
_entity_poly.type
_entity_poly.pdbx_seq_one_letter_code
_entity_poly.pdbx_strand_id
1 'polypeptide(L)'
;MSAEPEGLARYDRAVSAEATTPAAPEAAHRLLGDLSRLPDWLALHAGWRGTPPAGAAVGVTFDEQVTLMGIPADISWEVTEAGGDRIGLHGTGPMGLTLGLWLSAAAGDGATALRLDAGVGGDPVTGPMGATVMKSVEEALQTSAGRLAELLAGPQEDHDPAAAPVRHARTGTLLDPRTPVIVGVGQVTRRTPDLDRAADPATLAAEAARQAELDTGATVLTGIDRVHAVASASWRYRDLGRAVAEHLGADPQHTAMSARYGGDAGQVLINTAGRAIADGDASMVLVCGGEAGNTLAAAQKAGVELGWPEQPADVVPDEVIGSEREPNNAAETAAGLAVPVYNYALMESALRARSGATPAEHTERITRLWSSFSEVGAANEHAWMPQAHSPERLATADADNRMVTSPYPKLLCANLQVDLAAAVLVTSVAAAEAAGITQDRWVFLHAGAAAYDEWFVSERGDLASSPAIRRIGEAALDHAGLSIDDVRHVDLYSCFPAAVQIAAGELGLPIDDPDRPLSVTGGLTFAGGPGNNYGTHAVATLVERLRADPASYGLSTSLGWYATKHAVGIYSAEPPRRAYRSLQPVLAPSPSRPVLTSYTGPGVLEACTVQYGRDGAPSAAILSVLTAEGARVLVRSHQDEVLRTAVDDDPLGRPVEVADTANLAFTGGDRTPLPAPPAMPVLLDKRGPVAVVTINRPHRRNAVDLRTAELLEQIVDHIESEPDLRVAVVTGAGGTFCAGMDLKAAAAGQFAMTERGGPLGITARPTVTPLIAAVEGHALAGGFELALVADLVVASTESQFGLPEPKRGLVAAAGGVLRVAQRLPRNVAAELTLTGNPVPATRMAELGLVNRLAEPGTVLDAALALAAEITANAPLSVQVGKRIIRESPDWPVEEGFARQSELASVALLSEDAAEGVAAFAEKREPVWKGR
;
A
#
# COMPACT_ATOMS: atom_id res chain seq x y z
N MET A 1 -40.82 8.81 19.73
CA MET A 1 -39.40 9.23 19.71
C MET A 1 -39.21 10.30 20.75
N SER A 2 -38.08 10.27 21.47
CA SER A 2 -37.73 11.29 22.47
C SER A 2 -37.67 12.68 21.83
N ALA A 3 -37.91 13.71 22.63
CA ALA A 3 -37.81 15.10 22.20
C ALA A 3 -36.39 15.42 21.67
N GLU A 4 -36.32 16.41 20.78
CA GLU A 4 -35.08 17.03 20.31
C GLU A 4 -34.16 17.31 21.52
N PRO A 5 -32.84 17.01 21.43
CA PRO A 5 -31.96 17.13 22.60
C PRO A 5 -31.96 18.58 23.13
N GLU A 6 -32.21 18.78 24.43
CA GLU A 6 -32.25 20.13 25.03
C GLU A 6 -30.93 20.90 24.83
N GLY A 7 -29.81 20.19 24.67
CA GLY A 7 -28.49 20.77 24.39
C GLY A 7 -28.29 21.27 22.96
N LEU A 8 -29.09 20.80 22.00
CA LEU A 8 -28.96 21.15 20.57
C LEU A 8 -29.32 22.61 20.29
N ALA A 9 -30.25 23.18 21.07
CA ALA A 9 -30.69 24.57 20.99
C ALA A 9 -29.59 25.61 21.34
N ARG A 10 -28.42 25.16 21.82
CA ARG A 10 -27.27 26.02 22.18
C ARG A 10 -26.37 26.36 20.99
N TYR A 11 -26.61 25.77 19.82
CA TYR A 11 -25.79 25.95 18.62
C TYR A 11 -26.50 26.83 17.61
N ASP A 12 -25.73 27.57 16.82
CA ASP A 12 -26.26 28.53 15.85
C ASP A 12 -27.06 27.85 14.74
N ARG A 13 -26.70 26.60 14.40
CA ARG A 13 -27.37 25.77 13.39
C ARG A 13 -27.34 24.30 13.82
N ALA A 14 -28.35 23.54 13.40
CA ALA A 14 -28.45 22.11 13.68
C ALA A 14 -28.94 21.34 12.45
N VAL A 15 -28.54 20.07 12.35
CA VAL A 15 -28.96 19.09 11.33
C VAL A 15 -29.17 17.74 12.00
N SER A 16 -29.99 16.88 11.38
CA SER A 16 -30.30 15.56 11.92
C SER A 16 -30.39 14.53 10.80
N ALA A 17 -29.94 13.30 11.09
CA ALA A 17 -30.12 12.14 10.24
C ALA A 17 -30.76 11.00 11.03
N GLU A 18 -31.55 10.16 10.35
CA GLU A 18 -32.23 9.02 10.95
C GLU A 18 -31.97 7.75 10.13
N ALA A 19 -31.89 6.62 10.83
CA ALA A 19 -31.83 5.29 10.24
C ALA A 19 -32.61 4.30 11.13
N THR A 20 -32.87 3.10 10.63
CA THR A 20 -33.49 2.02 11.40
C THR A 20 -32.62 0.77 11.34
N THR A 21 -32.62 -0.02 12.41
CA THR A 21 -31.89 -1.30 12.48
C THR A 21 -32.75 -2.38 13.13
N PRO A 22 -32.67 -3.65 12.70
CA PRO A 22 -33.35 -4.76 13.36
C PRO A 22 -32.74 -5.12 14.72
N ALA A 23 -31.53 -4.61 15.02
CA ALA A 23 -30.85 -4.85 16.29
C ALA A 23 -31.67 -4.34 17.48
N ALA A 24 -31.58 -5.04 18.61
CA ALA A 24 -32.23 -4.58 19.85
C ALA A 24 -31.66 -3.21 20.29
N PRO A 25 -32.49 -2.30 20.88
CA PRO A 25 -32.03 -0.99 21.32
C PRO A 25 -30.81 -1.03 22.26
N GLU A 26 -30.67 -2.09 23.04
CA GLU A 26 -29.54 -2.30 23.94
C GLU A 26 -28.22 -2.61 23.20
N ALA A 27 -28.28 -3.20 22.01
CA ALA A 27 -27.10 -3.41 21.15
C ALA A 27 -26.69 -2.09 20.49
N ALA A 28 -27.67 -1.33 19.98
CA ALA A 28 -27.48 0.02 19.48
C ALA A 28 -26.83 0.92 20.53
N HIS A 29 -27.35 0.88 21.75
CA HIS A 29 -26.83 1.66 22.84
C HIS A 29 -25.40 1.27 23.25
N ARG A 30 -25.07 -0.03 23.25
CA ARG A 30 -23.69 -0.49 23.52
C ARG A 30 -22.69 -0.01 22.49
N LEU A 31 -23.03 -0.04 21.20
CA LEU A 31 -22.14 0.45 20.14
C LEU A 31 -21.97 1.97 20.20
N LEU A 32 -23.07 2.70 20.38
CA LEU A 32 -23.04 4.16 20.56
C LEU A 32 -22.25 4.56 21.81
N GLY A 33 -22.31 3.73 22.85
CA GLY A 33 -21.58 3.88 24.08
C GLY A 33 -20.09 3.49 23.97
N ASP A 34 -19.66 2.76 22.94
CA ASP A 34 -18.26 2.43 22.69
C ASP A 34 -17.66 3.46 21.72
N LEU A 35 -17.23 4.58 22.30
CA LEU A 35 -16.69 5.69 21.53
C LEU A 35 -15.41 5.32 20.75
N SER A 36 -14.73 4.22 21.08
CA SER A 36 -13.51 3.77 20.38
C SER A 36 -13.83 3.31 18.95
N ARG A 37 -15.09 2.95 18.72
CA ARG A 37 -15.65 2.49 17.44
C ARG A 37 -16.25 3.60 16.61
N LEU A 38 -16.10 4.87 17.03
CA LEU A 38 -16.44 6.01 16.17
C LEU A 38 -15.82 5.92 14.75
N PRO A 39 -14.58 5.45 14.52
CA PRO A 39 -14.02 5.34 13.17
C PRO A 39 -14.78 4.37 12.26
N ASP A 40 -15.44 3.38 12.86
CA ASP A 40 -16.15 2.34 12.11
C ASP A 40 -17.39 2.91 11.43
N TRP A 41 -18.00 3.99 11.95
CA TRP A 41 -19.25 4.53 11.43
C TRP A 41 -19.36 6.05 11.34
N LEU A 42 -18.68 6.83 12.18
CA LEU A 42 -18.76 8.30 12.12
C LEU A 42 -17.95 8.81 10.92
N ALA A 43 -18.63 9.24 9.85
CA ALA A 43 -17.99 9.73 8.63
C ALA A 43 -17.22 11.04 8.82
N LEU A 44 -17.53 11.81 9.88
CA LEU A 44 -16.75 12.97 10.26
C LEU A 44 -15.37 12.57 10.82
N HIS A 45 -15.20 11.35 11.33
CA HIS A 45 -13.94 10.90 11.91
C HIS A 45 -12.83 10.86 10.87
N ALA A 46 -11.74 11.57 11.12
CA ALA A 46 -10.53 11.55 10.29
C ALA A 46 -9.34 10.89 11.00
N GLY A 47 -9.39 10.82 12.33
CA GLY A 47 -8.38 10.14 13.13
C GLY A 47 -8.47 10.53 14.60
N TRP A 48 -7.96 9.69 15.49
CA TRP A 48 -7.86 10.01 16.89
C TRP A 48 -6.69 10.95 17.18
N ARG A 49 -6.85 11.79 18.21
CA ARG A 49 -5.75 12.53 18.83
C ARG A 49 -5.50 11.91 20.20
N GLY A 50 -4.76 10.81 20.20
CA GLY A 50 -4.51 10.01 21.40
C GLY A 50 -5.25 8.68 21.39
N THR A 51 -5.46 8.11 22.57
CA THR A 51 -6.13 6.82 22.72
C THR A 51 -7.63 6.99 22.51
N PRO A 52 -8.27 6.17 21.68
CA PRO A 52 -9.71 6.18 21.52
C PRO A 52 -10.40 5.97 22.89
N PRO A 53 -11.42 6.76 23.24
CA PRO A 53 -12.19 6.57 24.47
C PRO A 53 -12.92 5.22 24.45
N ALA A 54 -12.65 4.33 25.42
CA ALA A 54 -13.26 3.00 25.47
C ALA A 54 -14.77 3.01 25.84
N GLY A 55 -15.35 4.16 26.20
CA GLY A 55 -16.74 4.25 26.62
C GLY A 55 -17.28 5.68 26.79
N ALA A 56 -18.59 5.86 26.59
CA ALA A 56 -19.31 7.12 26.78
C ALA A 56 -19.83 7.21 28.23
N ALA A 57 -19.07 7.85 29.11
CA ALA A 57 -19.54 8.25 30.44
C ALA A 57 -19.49 9.77 30.56
N VAL A 58 -20.48 10.38 31.23
CA VAL A 58 -20.51 11.85 31.39
C VAL A 58 -19.21 12.36 32.01
N GLY A 59 -18.60 13.37 31.39
CA GLY A 59 -17.31 13.94 31.76
C GLY A 59 -16.10 13.25 31.14
N VAL A 60 -16.27 12.17 30.36
CA VAL A 60 -15.19 11.61 29.52
C VAL A 60 -14.85 12.65 28.46
N THR A 61 -13.58 13.04 28.40
CA THR A 61 -13.07 13.91 27.35
C THR A 61 -12.13 13.16 26.44
N PHE A 62 -12.15 13.49 25.16
CA PHE A 62 -11.26 12.88 24.18
C PHE A 62 -11.04 13.85 23.02
N ASP A 63 -9.89 13.71 22.36
CA ASP A 63 -9.56 14.54 21.22
C ASP A 63 -9.65 13.70 19.93
N GLU A 64 -10.33 14.26 18.95
CA GLU A 64 -10.58 13.64 17.66
C GLU A 64 -10.28 14.65 16.57
N GLN A 65 -9.63 14.22 15.50
CA GLN A 65 -9.62 14.99 14.27
C GLN A 65 -10.86 14.63 13.47
N VAL A 66 -11.69 15.62 13.17
CA VAL A 66 -12.85 15.48 12.29
C VAL A 66 -12.60 16.18 10.96
N THR A 67 -13.27 15.75 9.90
CA THR A 67 -13.24 16.41 8.58
C THR A 67 -14.50 17.23 8.38
N LEU A 68 -14.34 18.55 8.18
CA LEU A 68 -15.42 19.46 7.80
C LEU A 68 -15.11 20.07 6.44
N MET A 69 -15.98 19.87 5.44
CA MET A 69 -15.75 20.30 4.05
C MET A 69 -14.44 19.76 3.43
N GLY A 70 -13.99 18.56 3.83
CA GLY A 70 -12.71 17.99 3.38
C GLY A 70 -11.48 18.59 4.07
N ILE A 71 -11.67 19.45 5.08
CA ILE A 71 -10.59 20.07 5.84
C ILE A 71 -10.56 19.45 7.23
N PRO A 72 -9.41 18.91 7.69
CA PRO A 72 -9.28 18.35 9.02
C PRO A 72 -9.30 19.46 10.10
N ALA A 73 -10.04 19.23 11.18
CA ALA A 73 -10.10 20.08 12.37
C ALA A 73 -10.01 19.22 13.62
N ASP A 74 -9.11 19.57 14.54
CA ASP A 74 -9.01 18.89 15.82
C ASP A 74 -10.12 19.40 16.76
N ILE A 75 -10.92 18.50 17.29
CA ILE A 75 -12.03 18.75 18.19
C ILE A 75 -11.76 18.06 19.52
N SER A 76 -11.75 18.85 20.59
CA SER A 76 -11.75 18.36 21.96
C SER A 76 -13.18 18.14 22.39
N TRP A 77 -13.57 16.88 22.51
CA TRP A 77 -14.90 16.43 22.91
C TRP A 77 -15.00 16.20 24.42
N GLU A 78 -16.17 16.49 24.96
CA GLU A 78 -16.64 16.08 26.28
C GLU A 78 -17.97 15.35 26.11
N VAL A 79 -18.08 14.17 26.71
CA VAL A 79 -19.36 13.47 26.84
C VAL A 79 -20.22 14.21 27.85
N THR A 80 -21.25 14.91 27.36
CA THR A 80 -22.17 15.71 28.18
C THR A 80 -23.42 14.95 28.61
N GLU A 81 -23.74 13.88 27.89
CA GLU A 81 -24.88 13.02 28.17
C GLU A 81 -24.50 11.56 27.90
N ALA A 82 -24.83 10.67 28.83
CA ALA A 82 -24.68 9.22 28.66
C ALA A 82 -25.80 8.52 29.44
N GLY A 83 -26.94 8.31 28.78
CA GLY A 83 -28.11 7.62 29.32
C GLY A 83 -28.49 6.42 28.45
N GLY A 84 -29.32 5.50 28.96
CA GLY A 84 -29.59 4.18 28.36
C GLY A 84 -30.12 4.15 26.92
N ASP A 85 -30.54 5.28 26.37
CA ASP A 85 -31.06 5.45 25.02
C ASP A 85 -30.34 6.58 24.23
N ARG A 86 -29.37 7.28 24.84
CA ARG A 86 -28.76 8.48 24.25
C ARG A 86 -27.35 8.79 24.77
N ILE A 87 -26.43 9.11 23.86
CA ILE A 87 -25.11 9.70 24.13
C ILE A 87 -25.06 11.11 23.53
N GLY A 88 -24.52 12.08 24.26
CA GLY A 88 -24.35 13.46 23.81
C GLY A 88 -22.92 13.94 24.01
N LEU A 89 -22.34 14.52 22.96
CA LEU A 89 -20.97 15.02 22.91
C LEU A 89 -20.98 16.52 22.66
N HIS A 90 -20.11 17.26 23.36
CA HIS A 90 -19.82 18.65 23.10
C HIS A 90 -18.35 18.81 22.76
N GLY A 91 -18.07 19.34 21.58
CA GLY A 91 -16.76 19.52 21.00
C GLY A 91 -16.40 20.99 20.88
N THR A 92 -15.14 21.30 21.18
CA THR A 92 -14.54 22.62 20.91
C THR A 92 -13.32 22.46 20.02
N GLY A 93 -13.22 23.28 18.98
CA GLY A 93 -12.18 23.21 17.97
C GLY A 93 -11.47 24.55 17.74
N PRO A 94 -10.53 24.60 16.79
CA PRO A 94 -9.81 25.82 16.45
C PRO A 94 -10.74 26.95 16.00
N MET A 95 -10.30 28.19 16.17
CA MET A 95 -11.05 29.40 15.81
C MET A 95 -12.43 29.52 16.49
N GLY A 96 -12.59 28.93 17.67
CA GLY A 96 -13.84 29.01 18.44
C GLY A 96 -14.99 28.19 17.84
N LEU A 97 -14.69 27.27 16.92
CA LEU A 97 -15.65 26.29 16.41
C LEU A 97 -16.19 25.45 17.57
N THR A 98 -17.52 25.33 17.65
CA THR A 98 -18.18 24.41 18.56
C THR A 98 -19.03 23.41 17.78
N LEU A 99 -18.98 22.16 18.21
CA LEU A 99 -19.72 21.06 17.59
C LEU A 99 -20.45 20.30 18.69
N GLY A 100 -21.70 19.96 18.48
CA GLY A 100 -22.48 19.09 19.35
C GLY A 100 -22.90 17.88 18.55
N LEU A 101 -22.86 16.69 19.15
CA LEU A 101 -23.31 15.45 18.51
C LEU A 101 -24.14 14.64 19.50
N TRP A 102 -25.38 14.33 19.17
CA TRP A 102 -26.25 13.43 19.94
C TRP A 102 -26.57 12.18 19.14
N LEU A 103 -26.45 11.06 19.81
CA LEU A 103 -26.60 9.72 19.27
C LEU A 103 -27.71 9.05 20.07
N SER A 104 -28.87 8.84 19.47
CA SER A 104 -30.03 8.25 20.15
C SER A 104 -30.45 6.94 19.51
N ALA A 105 -30.82 5.97 20.34
CA ALA A 105 -31.40 4.70 19.92
C ALA A 105 -32.68 4.43 20.73
N ALA A 106 -33.82 4.27 20.08
CA ALA A 106 -35.10 4.04 20.75
C ALA A 106 -35.90 2.90 20.09
N ALA A 107 -36.64 2.16 20.90
CA ALA A 107 -37.58 1.16 20.39
C ALA A 107 -38.69 1.83 19.54
N GLY A 108 -38.82 1.41 18.30
CA GLY A 108 -39.92 1.77 17.38
C GLY A 108 -40.87 0.60 17.13
N ASP A 109 -41.83 0.79 16.24
CA ASP A 109 -42.79 -0.24 15.82
C ASP A 109 -42.08 -1.33 14.97
N GLY A 110 -41.44 -2.28 15.63
CA GLY A 110 -40.81 -3.46 15.01
C GLY A 110 -39.34 -3.32 14.62
N ALA A 111 -38.70 -2.16 14.85
CA ALA A 111 -37.27 -1.93 14.64
C ALA A 111 -36.74 -0.87 15.61
N THR A 112 -35.43 -0.83 15.83
CA THR A 112 -34.78 0.24 16.61
C THR A 112 -34.55 1.44 15.70
N ALA A 113 -35.08 2.60 16.10
CA ALA A 113 -34.82 3.86 15.43
C ALA A 113 -33.51 4.47 15.96
N LEU A 114 -32.59 4.77 15.05
CA LEU A 114 -31.34 5.46 15.31
C LEU A 114 -31.49 6.90 14.83
N ARG A 115 -31.08 7.86 15.66
CA ARG A 115 -31.10 9.29 15.32
C ARG A 115 -29.78 9.93 15.70
N LEU A 116 -29.16 10.61 14.74
CA LEU A 116 -27.96 11.42 14.90
C LEU A 116 -28.36 12.89 14.75
N ASP A 117 -28.13 13.70 15.78
CA ASP A 117 -28.34 15.15 15.73
C ASP A 117 -26.99 15.84 15.89
N ALA A 118 -26.66 16.81 15.04
CA ALA A 118 -25.47 17.65 15.22
C ALA A 118 -25.82 19.14 15.25
N GLY A 119 -25.21 19.86 16.18
CA GLY A 119 -25.26 21.32 16.28
C GLY A 119 -23.89 21.91 15.98
N VAL A 120 -23.80 22.99 15.21
CA VAL A 120 -22.53 23.67 14.90
C VAL A 120 -22.62 25.16 15.23
N GLY A 121 -21.60 25.69 15.89
CA GLY A 121 -21.50 27.12 16.25
C GLY A 121 -20.08 27.67 16.13
N GLY A 122 -19.94 28.99 16.29
CA GLY A 122 -18.64 29.70 16.26
C GLY A 122 -18.33 30.43 14.95
N ASP A 123 -17.15 31.07 14.90
CA ASP A 123 -16.73 32.02 13.85
C ASP A 123 -16.78 31.49 12.40
N PRO A 124 -16.41 30.22 12.10
CA PRO A 124 -16.44 29.70 10.72
C PRO A 124 -17.87 29.52 10.17
N VAL A 125 -18.89 29.46 11.03
CA VAL A 125 -20.26 29.04 10.70
C VAL A 125 -21.25 30.21 10.66
N THR A 126 -20.91 31.31 11.33
CA THR A 126 -21.67 32.58 11.30
C THR A 126 -21.36 33.45 10.06
N GLY A 127 -20.34 33.09 9.27
CA GLY A 127 -19.96 33.73 8.00
C GLY A 127 -20.61 33.11 6.73
N PRO A 128 -20.24 33.58 5.51
CA PRO A 128 -20.85 33.15 4.24
C PRO A 128 -20.65 31.67 3.89
N MET A 129 -19.72 30.98 4.55
CA MET A 129 -19.40 29.56 4.37
C MET A 129 -20.31 28.62 5.20
N GLY A 130 -21.08 29.15 6.15
CA GLY A 130 -21.85 28.33 7.09
C GLY A 130 -22.87 27.38 6.45
N ALA A 131 -23.46 27.75 5.31
CA ALA A 131 -24.36 26.86 4.58
C ALA A 131 -23.65 25.62 4.01
N THR A 132 -22.41 25.78 3.55
CA THR A 132 -21.60 24.68 3.01
C THR A 132 -21.09 23.76 4.11
N VAL A 133 -20.71 24.32 5.27
CA VAL A 133 -20.36 23.53 6.46
C VAL A 133 -21.55 22.68 6.91
N MET A 134 -22.75 23.27 7.03
CA MET A 134 -23.93 22.52 7.44
C MET A 134 -24.28 21.40 6.47
N LYS A 135 -24.17 21.64 5.16
CA LYS A 135 -24.38 20.60 4.15
C LYS A 135 -23.37 19.46 4.28
N SER A 136 -22.09 19.77 4.51
CA SER A 136 -21.05 18.76 4.73
C SER A 136 -21.29 17.94 6.00
N VAL A 137 -21.79 18.56 7.08
CA VAL A 137 -22.13 17.85 8.33
C VAL A 137 -23.38 16.99 8.13
N GLU A 138 -24.40 17.49 7.43
CA GLU A 138 -25.60 16.73 7.09
C GLU A 138 -25.28 15.47 6.25
N GLU A 139 -24.49 15.61 5.18
CA GLU A 139 -24.02 14.49 4.35
C GLU A 139 -23.23 13.47 5.18
N ALA A 140 -22.38 13.94 6.10
CA ALA A 140 -21.61 13.08 6.98
C ALA A 140 -22.51 12.37 8.02
N LEU A 141 -23.50 13.04 8.60
CA LEU A 141 -24.47 12.40 9.51
C LEU A 141 -25.30 11.34 8.80
N GLN A 142 -25.72 11.59 7.56
CA GLN A 142 -26.51 10.64 6.81
C GLN A 142 -25.72 9.39 6.45
N THR A 143 -24.45 9.57 6.05
CA THR A 143 -23.50 8.46 5.88
C THR A 143 -23.27 7.71 7.19
N SER A 144 -23.13 8.43 8.30
CA SER A 144 -22.89 7.84 9.61
C SER A 144 -24.07 7.03 10.14
N ALA A 145 -25.29 7.51 9.92
CA ALA A 145 -26.51 6.81 10.29
C ALA A 145 -26.66 5.49 9.52
N GLY A 146 -26.30 5.48 8.23
CA GLY A 146 -26.24 4.27 7.40
C GLY A 146 -25.21 3.25 7.91
N ARG A 147 -23.95 3.68 8.07
CA ARG A 147 -22.87 2.80 8.60
C ARG A 147 -23.19 2.25 9.98
N LEU A 148 -23.80 3.07 10.85
CA LEU A 148 -24.19 2.65 12.19
C LEU A 148 -25.31 1.59 12.14
N ALA A 149 -26.30 1.75 11.25
CA ALA A 149 -27.36 0.76 11.06
C ALA A 149 -26.81 -0.58 10.55
N GLU A 150 -25.85 -0.55 9.61
CA GLU A 150 -25.14 -1.72 9.09
C GLU A 150 -24.30 -2.42 10.17
N LEU A 151 -23.47 -1.68 10.91
CA LEU A 151 -22.67 -2.24 12.01
C LEU A 151 -23.55 -2.89 13.08
N LEU A 152 -24.72 -2.31 13.37
CA LEU A 152 -25.65 -2.82 14.37
C LEU A 152 -26.47 -4.00 13.90
N ALA A 153 -26.79 -4.06 12.61
CA ALA A 153 -27.33 -5.26 12.00
C ALA A 153 -26.36 -6.44 12.12
N GLY A 154 -25.08 -6.19 12.46
CA GLY A 154 -23.99 -7.16 12.34
C GLY A 154 -23.60 -7.30 10.87
N PRO A 155 -22.70 -8.23 10.49
CA PRO A 155 -22.85 -8.81 9.15
C PRO A 155 -24.33 -9.17 9.04
N GLN A 156 -25.02 -8.56 8.08
CA GLN A 156 -26.44 -8.80 7.90
C GLN A 156 -26.62 -10.30 7.95
N GLU A 157 -27.34 -10.81 8.97
CA GLU A 157 -27.71 -12.23 9.06
C GLU A 157 -28.72 -12.58 7.97
N ASP A 158 -28.54 -12.03 6.77
CA ASP A 158 -28.86 -12.72 5.54
C ASP A 158 -27.56 -13.38 5.09
N HIS A 159 -27.14 -14.46 5.77
CA HIS A 159 -26.51 -15.67 5.20
C HIS A 159 -25.93 -16.60 6.29
N ASP A 160 -26.12 -17.89 6.08
CA ASP A 160 -26.24 -18.98 7.06
C ASP A 160 -24.98 -19.23 7.95
N PRO A 161 -24.99 -18.85 9.25
CA PRO A 161 -23.92 -19.21 10.20
C PRO A 161 -23.95 -20.70 10.61
N ALA A 162 -24.83 -21.52 10.01
CA ALA A 162 -24.91 -22.96 10.23
C ALA A 162 -24.26 -23.81 9.12
N ALA A 163 -23.56 -23.21 8.16
CA ALA A 163 -22.91 -23.96 7.08
C ALA A 163 -21.84 -24.91 7.64
N ALA A 164 -22.08 -26.20 7.52
CA ALA A 164 -21.16 -27.23 7.97
C ALA A 164 -19.83 -27.16 7.18
N PRO A 165 -18.69 -27.60 7.77
CA PRO A 165 -17.44 -27.71 7.04
C PRO A 165 -17.60 -28.53 5.76
N VAL A 166 -17.09 -28.02 4.65
CA VAL A 166 -17.24 -28.65 3.33
C VAL A 166 -16.10 -29.64 3.12
N ARG A 167 -16.41 -30.89 2.77
CA ARG A 167 -15.39 -31.91 2.52
C ARG A 167 -14.90 -31.83 1.08
N HIS A 168 -13.61 -31.56 0.89
CA HIS A 168 -13.00 -31.64 -0.44
C HIS A 168 -12.86 -33.11 -0.87
N ALA A 169 -13.46 -33.48 -2.00
CA ALA A 169 -13.62 -34.85 -2.46
C ALA A 169 -12.28 -35.52 -2.80
N ARG A 170 -11.35 -34.76 -3.44
CA ARG A 170 -10.06 -35.30 -3.89
C ARG A 170 -9.09 -35.56 -2.73
N THR A 171 -8.97 -34.60 -1.81
CA THR A 171 -7.98 -34.65 -0.71
C THR A 171 -8.56 -35.17 0.60
N GLY A 172 -9.89 -35.15 0.75
CA GLY A 172 -10.58 -35.50 1.99
C GLY A 172 -10.51 -34.44 3.08
N THR A 173 -9.89 -33.29 2.81
CA THR A 173 -9.75 -32.16 3.74
C THR A 173 -11.13 -31.58 4.08
N LEU A 174 -11.38 -31.28 5.35
CA LEU A 174 -12.52 -30.48 5.78
C LEU A 174 -12.13 -29.00 5.72
N LEU A 175 -12.92 -28.22 4.99
CA LEU A 175 -12.66 -26.81 4.72
C LEU A 175 -13.57 -25.92 5.58
N ASP A 176 -13.03 -24.77 6.01
CA ASP A 176 -13.87 -23.69 6.56
C ASP A 176 -14.87 -23.29 5.47
N PRO A 177 -16.19 -23.18 5.77
CA PRO A 177 -17.22 -22.82 4.80
C PRO A 177 -16.93 -21.51 4.05
N ARG A 178 -16.14 -20.60 4.65
CA ARG A 178 -15.72 -19.31 4.08
C ARG A 178 -14.42 -19.38 3.27
N THR A 179 -13.89 -20.58 3.01
CA THR A 179 -12.68 -20.71 2.17
C THR A 179 -12.98 -20.17 0.77
N PRO A 180 -12.24 -19.16 0.27
CA PRO A 180 -12.49 -18.60 -1.05
C PRO A 180 -12.01 -19.53 -2.17
N VAL A 181 -12.83 -19.68 -3.20
CA VAL A 181 -12.58 -20.54 -4.35
C VAL A 181 -13.09 -19.90 -5.63
N ILE A 182 -12.29 -19.95 -6.70
CA ILE A 182 -12.74 -19.62 -8.05
C ILE A 182 -13.52 -20.80 -8.59
N VAL A 183 -14.75 -20.55 -9.04
CA VAL A 183 -15.67 -21.57 -9.52
C VAL A 183 -16.02 -21.43 -11.00
N GLY A 184 -15.85 -20.24 -11.57
CA GLY A 184 -16.18 -19.94 -12.96
C GLY A 184 -15.26 -18.87 -13.54
N VAL A 185 -14.83 -19.08 -14.78
CA VAL A 185 -14.02 -18.11 -15.52
C VAL A 185 -14.56 -17.95 -16.93
N GLY A 186 -14.49 -16.73 -17.48
CA GLY A 186 -15.02 -16.42 -18.79
C GLY A 186 -14.20 -15.36 -19.50
N GLN A 187 -14.02 -15.53 -20.81
CA GLN A 187 -13.26 -14.62 -21.66
C GLN A 187 -13.99 -14.35 -22.98
N VAL A 188 -13.92 -13.11 -23.46
CA VAL A 188 -14.55 -12.66 -24.71
C VAL A 188 -13.51 -11.95 -25.56
N THR A 189 -13.52 -12.25 -26.87
CA THR A 189 -12.63 -11.63 -27.86
C THR A 189 -13.40 -11.25 -29.13
N ARG A 190 -13.39 -9.96 -29.50
CA ARG A 190 -14.02 -9.47 -30.75
C ARG A 190 -13.01 -8.78 -31.67
N ARG A 191 -12.45 -9.54 -32.61
CA ARG A 191 -11.38 -9.03 -33.51
C ARG A 191 -11.90 -8.07 -34.59
N THR A 192 -13.17 -8.20 -34.98
CA THR A 192 -13.81 -7.39 -36.02
C THR A 192 -14.81 -6.42 -35.40
N PRO A 193 -14.59 -5.09 -35.50
CA PRO A 193 -15.55 -4.11 -35.05
C PRO A 193 -16.86 -4.18 -35.84
N ASP A 194 -17.97 -4.13 -35.13
CA ASP A 194 -19.31 -3.90 -35.69
C ASP A 194 -19.79 -2.54 -35.19
N LEU A 195 -19.73 -1.51 -36.04
CA LEU A 195 -20.09 -0.15 -35.66
C LEU A 195 -21.60 0.06 -35.58
N ASP A 196 -22.41 -0.80 -36.22
CA ASP A 196 -23.87 -0.72 -36.14
C ASP A 196 -24.39 -1.32 -34.82
N ARG A 197 -23.60 -2.22 -34.20
CA ARG A 197 -23.90 -2.87 -32.92
C ARG A 197 -22.68 -2.89 -31.99
N ALA A 198 -22.05 -1.73 -31.83
CA ALA A 198 -20.83 -1.58 -31.05
C ALA A 198 -21.08 -1.88 -29.57
N ALA A 199 -20.52 -2.99 -29.06
CA ALA A 199 -20.54 -3.28 -27.64
C ALA A 199 -19.57 -2.35 -26.90
N ASP A 200 -20.06 -1.71 -25.85
CA ASP A 200 -19.24 -0.97 -24.92
C ASP A 200 -18.50 -1.92 -23.95
N PRO A 201 -17.52 -1.43 -23.18
CA PRO A 201 -16.78 -2.28 -22.24
C PRO A 201 -17.66 -3.00 -21.20
N ALA A 202 -18.72 -2.36 -20.70
CA ALA A 202 -19.66 -2.99 -19.77
C ALA A 202 -20.42 -4.17 -20.40
N THR A 203 -20.87 -4.04 -21.65
CA THR A 203 -21.51 -5.13 -22.41
C THR A 203 -20.55 -6.31 -22.59
N LEU A 204 -19.28 -6.04 -22.94
CA LEU A 204 -18.27 -7.09 -23.10
C LEU A 204 -17.97 -7.80 -21.77
N ALA A 205 -17.83 -7.04 -20.67
CA ALA A 205 -17.62 -7.60 -19.33
C ALA A 205 -18.82 -8.46 -18.87
N ALA A 206 -20.05 -8.02 -19.13
CA ALA A 206 -21.25 -8.81 -18.86
C ALA A 206 -21.31 -10.10 -19.72
N GLU A 207 -20.88 -10.06 -20.97
CA GLU A 207 -20.75 -11.27 -21.80
C GLU A 207 -19.71 -12.24 -21.23
N ALA A 208 -18.56 -11.74 -20.78
CA ALA A 208 -17.55 -12.56 -20.11
C ALA A 208 -18.07 -13.16 -18.80
N ALA A 209 -18.85 -12.41 -18.02
CA ALA A 209 -19.49 -12.93 -16.80
C ALA A 209 -20.48 -14.06 -17.10
N ARG A 210 -21.27 -13.96 -18.18
CA ARG A 210 -22.13 -15.07 -18.64
C ARG A 210 -21.34 -16.30 -19.07
N GLN A 211 -20.17 -16.14 -19.68
CA GLN A 211 -19.26 -17.27 -19.94
C GLN A 211 -18.74 -17.89 -18.64
N ALA A 212 -18.39 -17.05 -17.65
CA ALA A 212 -17.97 -17.54 -16.33
C ALA A 212 -19.07 -18.34 -15.63
N GLU A 213 -20.34 -17.92 -15.73
CA GLU A 213 -21.48 -18.69 -15.22
C GLU A 213 -21.63 -20.03 -15.93
N LEU A 214 -21.58 -20.04 -17.27
CA LEU A 214 -21.62 -21.29 -18.05
C LEU A 214 -20.52 -22.26 -17.63
N ASP A 215 -19.33 -21.75 -17.33
CA ASP A 215 -18.20 -22.54 -16.84
C ASP A 215 -18.44 -23.18 -15.46
N THR A 216 -19.27 -22.56 -14.59
CA THR A 216 -19.66 -23.16 -13.31
C THR A 216 -20.55 -24.39 -13.46
N GLY A 217 -21.33 -24.47 -14.54
CA GLY A 217 -22.40 -25.46 -14.71
C GLY A 217 -23.66 -25.20 -13.86
N ALA A 218 -23.76 -24.04 -13.20
CA ALA A 218 -24.89 -23.60 -12.38
C ALA A 218 -25.37 -22.20 -12.79
N THR A 219 -26.52 -21.77 -12.26
CA THR A 219 -27.04 -20.40 -12.44
C THR A 219 -26.82 -19.62 -11.16
N VAL A 220 -25.92 -18.63 -11.20
CA VAL A 220 -25.38 -17.96 -10.01
C VAL A 220 -25.31 -16.44 -10.15
N LEU A 221 -25.32 -15.87 -11.36
CA LEU A 221 -25.09 -14.43 -11.57
C LEU A 221 -26.17 -13.54 -10.93
N THR A 222 -27.41 -14.01 -10.85
CA THR A 222 -28.48 -13.25 -10.19
C THR A 222 -28.35 -13.20 -8.67
N GLY A 223 -27.51 -14.06 -8.09
CA GLY A 223 -27.27 -14.17 -6.64
C GLY A 223 -25.88 -13.68 -6.23
N ILE A 224 -25.21 -12.85 -7.04
CA ILE A 224 -23.91 -12.26 -6.67
C ILE A 224 -24.12 -11.18 -5.60
N ASP A 225 -23.31 -11.23 -4.55
CA ASP A 225 -23.37 -10.24 -3.46
C ASP A 225 -22.65 -8.95 -3.86
N ARG A 226 -21.53 -9.10 -4.59
CA ARG A 226 -20.66 -8.00 -4.95
C ARG A 226 -20.15 -8.09 -6.38
N VAL A 227 -19.96 -6.93 -7.00
CA VAL A 227 -19.26 -6.79 -8.29
C VAL A 227 -18.03 -5.93 -8.13
N HIS A 228 -16.86 -6.51 -8.40
CA HIS A 228 -15.57 -5.81 -8.43
C HIS A 228 -15.16 -5.60 -9.89
N ALA A 229 -15.17 -4.37 -10.36
CA ALA A 229 -14.91 -4.04 -11.76
C ALA A 229 -13.54 -3.37 -11.97
N VAL A 230 -12.75 -3.90 -12.90
CA VAL A 230 -11.52 -3.26 -13.37
C VAL A 230 -11.91 -2.07 -14.24
N ALA A 231 -11.50 -0.87 -13.83
CA ALA A 231 -11.78 0.37 -14.56
C ALA A 231 -11.31 0.28 -16.02
N SER A 232 -12.20 0.61 -16.96
CA SER A 232 -11.88 0.61 -18.38
C SER A 232 -11.03 1.82 -18.78
N ALA A 233 -10.01 1.58 -19.60
CA ALA A 233 -9.18 2.60 -20.22
C ALA A 233 -9.78 3.13 -21.53
N SER A 234 -10.60 2.35 -22.22
CA SER A 234 -11.24 2.72 -23.50
C SER A 234 -12.55 3.50 -23.35
N TRP A 235 -13.27 3.35 -22.23
CA TRP A 235 -14.45 4.16 -21.93
C TRP A 235 -14.53 4.51 -20.44
N ARG A 236 -15.03 5.71 -20.14
CA ARG A 236 -15.11 6.18 -18.76
C ARG A 236 -16.48 5.84 -18.16
N TYR A 237 -16.46 4.94 -17.19
CA TYR A 237 -17.56 4.73 -16.27
C TYR A 237 -17.26 5.46 -14.96
N ARG A 238 -18.33 5.88 -14.26
CA ARG A 238 -18.22 6.29 -12.87
C ARG A 238 -18.22 5.06 -11.97
N ASP A 239 -19.08 4.09 -12.29
CA ASP A 239 -19.15 2.78 -11.66
C ASP A 239 -19.40 1.70 -12.72
N LEU A 240 -18.33 1.04 -13.15
CA LEU A 240 -18.44 -0.06 -14.10
C LEU A 240 -19.14 -1.29 -13.50
N GLY A 241 -19.03 -1.51 -12.19
CA GLY A 241 -19.64 -2.67 -11.52
C GLY A 241 -21.16 -2.61 -11.59
N ARG A 242 -21.76 -1.45 -11.31
CA ARG A 242 -23.21 -1.22 -11.47
C ARG A 242 -23.66 -1.40 -12.92
N ALA A 243 -22.93 -0.83 -13.89
CA ALA A 243 -23.26 -0.99 -15.30
C ALA A 243 -23.24 -2.46 -15.75
N VAL A 244 -22.27 -3.26 -15.29
CA VAL A 244 -22.23 -4.70 -15.57
C VAL A 244 -23.40 -5.42 -14.88
N ALA A 245 -23.69 -5.11 -13.62
CA ALA A 245 -24.80 -5.72 -12.88
C ALA A 245 -26.14 -5.50 -13.59
N GLU A 246 -26.41 -4.29 -14.08
CA GLU A 246 -27.61 -3.96 -14.87
C GLU A 246 -27.73 -4.83 -16.13
N HIS A 247 -26.64 -5.05 -16.87
CA HIS A 247 -26.62 -5.93 -18.03
C HIS A 247 -26.85 -7.41 -17.69
N LEU A 248 -26.50 -7.83 -16.48
CA LEU A 248 -26.70 -9.18 -15.99
C LEU A 248 -28.08 -9.39 -15.37
N GLY A 249 -28.83 -8.31 -15.09
CA GLY A 249 -30.05 -8.38 -14.30
C GLY A 249 -29.77 -8.79 -12.85
N ALA A 250 -28.57 -8.46 -12.35
CA ALA A 250 -28.15 -8.68 -10.97
C ALA A 250 -28.30 -7.40 -10.16
N ASP A 251 -28.48 -7.53 -8.85
CA ASP A 251 -28.60 -6.40 -7.91
C ASP A 251 -27.64 -6.59 -6.74
N PRO A 252 -26.32 -6.39 -6.95
CA PRO A 252 -25.33 -6.60 -5.91
C PRO A 252 -25.51 -5.57 -4.80
N GLN A 253 -25.30 -6.02 -3.56
CA GLN A 253 -25.32 -5.16 -2.37
C GLN A 253 -24.19 -4.13 -2.40
N HIS A 254 -23.05 -4.49 -2.99
CA HIS A 254 -21.86 -3.66 -3.02
C HIS A 254 -21.12 -3.73 -4.36
N THR A 255 -20.58 -2.60 -4.78
CA THR A 255 -19.80 -2.45 -6.00
C THR A 255 -18.46 -1.78 -5.71
N ALA A 256 -17.39 -2.40 -6.18
CA ALA A 256 -16.05 -1.85 -6.08
C ALA A 256 -15.47 -1.64 -7.48
N MET A 257 -14.72 -0.57 -7.65
CA MET A 257 -14.01 -0.29 -8.90
C MET A 257 -12.52 -0.11 -8.63
N SER A 258 -11.65 -0.63 -9.50
CA SER A 258 -10.22 -0.31 -9.37
C SER A 258 -9.96 1.18 -9.57
N ALA A 259 -8.85 1.68 -9.03
CA ALA A 259 -8.28 2.95 -9.43
C ALA A 259 -8.20 3.03 -10.96
N ARG A 260 -8.35 4.24 -11.50
CA ARG A 260 -8.59 4.46 -12.94
C ARG A 260 -7.53 3.85 -13.85
N TYR A 261 -6.27 3.84 -13.41
CA TYR A 261 -5.15 3.33 -14.19
C TYR A 261 -4.27 2.41 -13.34
N GLY A 262 -3.95 1.25 -13.91
CA GLY A 262 -3.14 0.23 -13.28
C GLY A 262 -3.43 -1.15 -13.86
N GLY A 263 -2.46 -1.74 -14.56
CA GLY A 263 -2.52 -3.14 -14.97
C GLY A 263 -2.47 -4.13 -13.80
N ASP A 264 -2.23 -3.67 -12.57
CA ASP A 264 -2.35 -4.40 -11.31
C ASP A 264 -3.80 -4.72 -10.92
N ALA A 265 -4.75 -3.95 -11.46
CA ALA A 265 -6.16 -3.92 -11.02
C ALA A 265 -6.81 -5.31 -10.97
N GLY A 266 -6.69 -6.12 -12.03
CA GLY A 266 -7.34 -7.44 -12.08
C GLY A 266 -6.95 -8.33 -10.89
N GLN A 267 -5.64 -8.46 -10.63
CA GLN A 267 -5.14 -9.27 -9.53
C GLN A 267 -5.45 -8.67 -8.16
N VAL A 268 -5.38 -7.34 -8.00
CA VAL A 268 -5.76 -6.67 -6.75
C VAL A 268 -7.24 -6.92 -6.42
N LEU A 269 -8.14 -6.80 -7.40
CA LEU A 269 -9.57 -7.04 -7.18
C LEU A 269 -9.89 -8.51 -6.87
N ILE A 270 -9.19 -9.46 -7.48
CA ILE A 270 -9.29 -10.89 -7.11
C ILE A 270 -8.78 -11.11 -5.69
N ASN A 271 -7.67 -10.46 -5.31
CA ASN A 271 -7.15 -10.55 -3.95
C ASN A 271 -8.15 -10.01 -2.92
N THR A 272 -8.79 -8.88 -3.23
CA THR A 272 -9.84 -8.26 -2.41
C THR A 272 -11.11 -9.10 -2.35
N ALA A 273 -11.53 -9.71 -3.46
CA ALA A 273 -12.67 -10.64 -3.49
C ALA A 273 -12.44 -11.85 -2.58
N GLY A 274 -11.24 -12.44 -2.63
CA GLY A 274 -10.85 -13.53 -1.73
C GLY A 274 -10.87 -13.12 -0.26
N ARG A 275 -10.48 -11.87 0.06
CA ARG A 275 -10.51 -11.33 1.42
C ARG A 275 -11.95 -11.16 1.92
N ALA A 276 -12.80 -10.51 1.12
CA ALA A 276 -14.22 -10.32 1.46
C ALA A 276 -14.90 -11.66 1.78
N ILE A 277 -14.61 -12.71 1.02
CA ILE A 277 -15.15 -14.06 1.30
C ILE A 277 -14.55 -14.67 2.57
N ALA A 278 -13.23 -14.61 2.73
CA ALA A 278 -12.55 -15.21 3.89
C ALA A 278 -12.94 -14.53 5.21
N ASP A 279 -13.20 -13.23 5.19
CA ASP A 279 -13.60 -12.44 6.35
C ASP A 279 -15.11 -12.59 6.65
N GLY A 280 -15.90 -13.04 5.67
CA GLY A 280 -17.35 -13.27 5.78
C GLY A 280 -18.21 -12.11 5.29
N ASP A 281 -17.62 -11.13 4.62
CA ASP A 281 -18.28 -9.95 4.07
C ASP A 281 -19.02 -10.22 2.74
N ALA A 282 -18.76 -11.36 2.10
CA ALA A 282 -19.43 -11.84 0.89
C ALA A 282 -19.42 -13.36 0.81
N SER A 283 -20.38 -13.95 0.11
CA SER A 283 -20.43 -15.37 -0.23
C SER A 283 -20.08 -15.60 -1.71
N MET A 284 -20.36 -14.63 -2.57
CA MET A 284 -20.14 -14.67 -4.02
C MET A 284 -19.78 -13.29 -4.57
N VAL A 285 -18.63 -13.20 -5.23
CA VAL A 285 -18.10 -11.97 -5.82
C VAL A 285 -17.78 -12.20 -7.29
N LEU A 286 -18.32 -11.35 -8.15
CA LEU A 286 -17.93 -11.27 -9.56
C LEU A 286 -16.80 -10.27 -9.72
N VAL A 287 -15.62 -10.72 -10.17
CA VAL A 287 -14.55 -9.83 -10.63
C VAL A 287 -14.59 -9.77 -12.15
N CYS A 288 -14.66 -8.58 -12.75
CA CYS A 288 -14.78 -8.46 -14.20
C CYS A 288 -14.12 -7.19 -14.76
N GLY A 289 -13.90 -7.17 -16.07
CA GLY A 289 -13.45 -5.99 -16.78
C GLY A 289 -13.49 -6.20 -18.29
N GLY A 290 -13.44 -5.10 -19.04
CA GLY A 290 -13.49 -5.13 -20.49
C GLY A 290 -12.85 -3.89 -21.11
N GLU A 291 -12.39 -4.04 -22.35
CA GLU A 291 -11.95 -2.94 -23.20
C GLU A 291 -12.54 -3.11 -24.60
N ALA A 292 -12.82 -1.98 -25.25
CA ALA A 292 -13.32 -1.89 -26.62
C ALA A 292 -12.46 -0.92 -27.45
N GLY A 293 -11.14 -1.01 -27.29
CA GLY A 293 -10.18 -0.07 -27.90
C GLY A 293 -10.07 -0.18 -29.42
N ASN A 294 -10.27 -1.37 -29.98
CA ASN A 294 -10.27 -1.58 -31.43
C ASN A 294 -11.55 -1.01 -32.06
N THR A 295 -12.71 -1.25 -31.44
CA THR A 295 -13.98 -0.63 -31.85
C THR A 295 -13.92 0.89 -31.79
N LEU A 296 -13.38 1.46 -30.72
CA LEU A 296 -13.20 2.92 -30.60
C LEU A 296 -12.29 3.48 -31.70
N ALA A 297 -11.17 2.82 -31.99
CA ALA A 297 -10.26 3.24 -33.05
C ALA A 297 -10.92 3.17 -34.45
N ALA A 298 -11.74 2.14 -34.70
CA ALA A 298 -12.48 2.01 -35.95
C ALA A 298 -13.56 3.10 -36.11
N ALA A 299 -14.29 3.42 -35.04
CA ALA A 299 -15.30 4.47 -35.02
C ALA A 299 -14.68 5.85 -35.29
N GLN A 300 -13.56 6.16 -34.63
CA GLN A 300 -12.81 7.40 -34.85
C GLN A 300 -12.34 7.53 -36.30
N LYS A 301 -11.84 6.44 -36.89
CA LYS A 301 -11.42 6.42 -38.31
C LYS A 301 -12.61 6.62 -39.27
N ALA A 302 -13.78 6.11 -38.92
CA ALA A 302 -15.00 6.23 -39.71
C ALA A 302 -15.77 7.55 -39.47
N GLY A 303 -15.41 8.32 -38.43
CA GLY A 303 -16.16 9.50 -38.01
C GLY A 303 -17.54 9.17 -37.43
N VAL A 304 -17.68 8.00 -36.80
CA VAL A 304 -18.93 7.51 -36.20
C VAL A 304 -18.90 7.73 -34.69
N GLU A 305 -20.00 8.24 -34.15
CA GLU A 305 -20.24 8.33 -32.70
C GLU A 305 -20.92 7.05 -32.21
N LEU A 306 -20.35 6.41 -31.17
CA LEU A 306 -20.74 5.05 -30.77
C LEU A 306 -22.01 4.96 -29.92
N GLY A 307 -22.53 6.08 -29.42
CA GLY A 307 -23.73 6.09 -28.56
C GLY A 307 -23.57 5.27 -27.27
N TRP A 308 -22.34 5.06 -26.80
CA TRP A 308 -22.07 4.34 -25.56
C TRP A 308 -22.61 5.10 -24.34
N PRO A 309 -23.08 4.38 -23.31
CA PRO A 309 -23.79 4.99 -22.19
C PRO A 309 -22.89 5.88 -21.34
N GLU A 310 -23.48 6.95 -20.81
CA GLU A 310 -22.89 7.80 -19.78
C GLU A 310 -23.70 7.66 -18.48
N GLN A 311 -23.01 7.58 -17.35
CA GLN A 311 -23.66 7.48 -16.04
C GLN A 311 -23.91 8.87 -15.42
N PRO A 312 -25.04 9.05 -14.71
CA PRO A 312 -25.34 10.26 -13.95
C PRO A 312 -24.22 10.66 -12.98
N ALA A 313 -24.14 11.95 -12.65
CA ALA A 313 -23.02 12.50 -11.89
C ALA A 313 -22.91 12.00 -10.45
N ASP A 314 -24.04 11.57 -9.88
CA ASP A 314 -24.25 11.02 -8.55
C ASP A 314 -23.94 9.51 -8.47
N VAL A 315 -23.78 8.82 -9.59
CA VAL A 315 -23.31 7.43 -9.60
C VAL A 315 -21.84 7.42 -9.20
N VAL A 316 -21.53 6.68 -8.14
CA VAL A 316 -20.19 6.39 -7.63
C VAL A 316 -20.16 4.95 -7.13
N PRO A 317 -19.01 4.25 -7.25
CA PRO A 317 -18.85 2.94 -6.65
C PRO A 317 -18.82 3.07 -5.13
N ASP A 318 -19.24 2.02 -4.44
CA ASP A 318 -19.21 1.95 -2.99
C ASP A 318 -17.77 1.94 -2.45
N GLU A 319 -16.83 1.41 -3.25
CA GLU A 319 -15.38 1.42 -2.95
C GLU A 319 -14.53 1.66 -4.21
N VAL A 320 -13.44 2.44 -4.07
CA VAL A 320 -12.37 2.53 -5.08
C VAL A 320 -11.10 1.87 -4.54
N ILE A 321 -10.61 0.85 -5.24
CA ILE A 321 -9.49 0.01 -4.80
C ILE A 321 -8.21 0.36 -5.55
N GLY A 322 -7.14 0.69 -4.82
CA GLY A 322 -5.81 1.02 -5.38
C GLY A 322 -5.47 2.50 -5.19
N SER A 323 -4.40 2.96 -5.85
CA SER A 323 -3.93 4.35 -5.72
C SER A 323 -4.17 5.19 -6.98
N GLU A 324 -4.73 6.39 -6.80
CA GLU A 324 -4.90 7.40 -7.86
C GLU A 324 -3.77 8.44 -7.90
N ARG A 325 -2.66 8.21 -7.20
CA ARG A 325 -1.52 9.13 -7.20
C ARG A 325 -0.98 9.34 -8.63
N GLU A 326 -0.58 10.57 -8.92
CA GLU A 326 -0.03 10.97 -10.23
C GLU A 326 1.19 10.12 -10.61
N PRO A 327 1.30 9.63 -11.86
CA PRO A 327 2.30 8.65 -12.24
C PRO A 327 3.71 9.25 -12.42
N ASN A 328 3.82 10.57 -12.59
CA ASN A 328 5.09 11.21 -12.90
C ASN A 328 5.37 12.44 -12.06
N ASN A 329 6.65 12.67 -11.77
CA ASN A 329 7.12 13.95 -11.24
C ASN A 329 7.38 14.95 -12.39
N ALA A 330 7.76 16.18 -12.03
CA ALA A 330 7.99 17.26 -13.00
C ALA A 330 9.14 16.94 -13.99
N ALA A 331 10.22 16.30 -13.53
CA ALA A 331 11.37 15.97 -14.37
C ALA A 331 11.03 14.88 -15.39
N GLU A 332 10.32 13.83 -14.95
CA GLU A 332 9.84 12.76 -15.83
C GLU A 332 8.86 13.30 -16.88
N THR A 333 7.94 14.16 -16.47
CA THR A 333 6.99 14.82 -17.37
C THR A 333 7.72 15.64 -18.43
N ALA A 334 8.71 16.46 -18.01
CA ALA A 334 9.51 17.27 -18.92
C ALA A 334 10.31 16.41 -19.92
N ALA A 335 10.81 15.24 -19.49
CA ALA A 335 11.51 14.29 -20.33
C ALA A 335 10.59 13.48 -21.26
N GLY A 336 9.26 13.63 -21.16
CA GLY A 336 8.27 12.90 -21.97
C GLY A 336 7.98 11.49 -21.48
N LEU A 337 8.33 11.16 -20.24
CA LEU A 337 8.14 9.84 -19.63
C LEU A 337 6.70 9.58 -19.15
N ALA A 338 5.73 10.40 -19.56
CA ALA A 338 4.31 10.08 -19.40
C ALA A 338 3.84 8.96 -20.34
N VAL A 339 4.60 8.65 -21.39
CA VAL A 339 4.32 7.52 -22.29
C VAL A 339 5.06 6.28 -21.78
N PRO A 340 4.35 5.19 -21.39
CA PRO A 340 4.97 4.05 -20.71
C PRO A 340 6.16 3.42 -21.43
N VAL A 341 6.09 3.30 -22.76
CA VAL A 341 7.14 2.63 -23.56
C VAL A 341 8.54 3.23 -23.34
N TYR A 342 8.65 4.53 -23.05
CA TYR A 342 9.93 5.17 -22.82
C TYR A 342 10.52 4.84 -21.44
N ASN A 343 9.69 4.71 -20.39
CA ASN A 343 10.17 4.24 -19.09
C ASN A 343 10.69 2.81 -19.19
N TYR A 344 9.91 1.90 -19.79
CA TYR A 344 10.33 0.50 -19.92
C TYR A 344 11.55 0.35 -20.83
N ALA A 345 11.73 1.21 -21.83
CA ALA A 345 12.92 1.19 -22.65
C ALA A 345 14.17 1.69 -21.90
N LEU A 346 14.03 2.66 -21.00
CA LEU A 346 15.12 3.03 -20.08
C LEU A 346 15.46 1.90 -19.11
N MET A 347 14.46 1.22 -18.55
CA MET A 347 14.67 0.04 -17.70
C MET A 347 15.35 -1.09 -18.45
N GLU A 348 14.98 -1.34 -19.71
CA GLU A 348 15.62 -2.32 -20.59
C GLU A 348 17.09 -1.97 -20.87
N SER A 349 17.37 -0.69 -21.13
CA SER A 349 18.72 -0.17 -21.31
C SER A 349 19.57 -0.41 -20.05
N ALA A 350 18.99 -0.21 -18.86
CA ALA A 350 19.64 -0.49 -17.58
C ALA A 350 19.82 -2.00 -17.31
N LEU A 351 18.85 -2.85 -17.67
CA LEU A 351 18.97 -4.32 -17.63
C LEU A 351 20.14 -4.79 -18.50
N ARG A 352 20.23 -4.27 -19.73
CA ARG A 352 21.36 -4.53 -20.63
C ARG A 352 22.67 -4.11 -20.01
N ALA A 353 22.77 -2.88 -19.51
CA ALA A 353 23.98 -2.34 -18.89
C ALA A 353 24.48 -3.26 -17.76
N ARG A 354 23.58 -3.70 -16.88
CA ARG A 354 23.90 -4.56 -15.74
C ARG A 354 24.35 -5.96 -16.15
N SER A 355 23.78 -6.50 -17.24
CA SER A 355 24.22 -7.79 -17.78
C SER A 355 25.56 -7.73 -18.51
N GLY A 356 26.03 -6.53 -18.89
CA GLY A 356 27.22 -6.34 -19.72
C GLY A 356 27.02 -6.72 -21.20
N ALA A 357 25.81 -7.09 -21.61
CA ALA A 357 25.52 -7.53 -22.98
C ALA A 357 25.67 -6.40 -24.00
N THR A 358 26.15 -6.75 -25.19
CA THR A 358 26.10 -5.89 -26.37
C THR A 358 24.64 -5.65 -26.79
N PRO A 359 24.34 -4.59 -27.56
CA PRO A 359 23.00 -4.38 -28.10
C PRO A 359 22.44 -5.60 -28.84
N ALA A 360 23.26 -6.27 -29.67
CA ALA A 360 22.83 -7.43 -30.44
C ALA A 360 22.48 -8.65 -29.56
N GLU A 361 23.34 -9.00 -28.60
CA GLU A 361 23.08 -10.10 -27.65
C GLU A 361 21.81 -9.85 -26.83
N HIS A 362 21.59 -8.60 -26.43
CA HIS A 362 20.42 -8.23 -25.66
C HIS A 362 19.13 -8.26 -26.50
N THR A 363 19.16 -7.75 -27.75
CA THR A 363 18.05 -7.89 -28.70
C THR A 363 17.69 -9.35 -28.93
N GLU A 364 18.69 -10.22 -29.10
CA GLU A 364 18.48 -11.66 -29.28
C GLU A 364 17.82 -12.30 -28.04
N ARG A 365 18.27 -11.92 -26.83
CA ARG A 365 17.67 -12.37 -25.56
C ARG A 365 16.19 -11.97 -25.44
N ILE A 366 15.86 -10.70 -25.63
CA ILE A 366 14.47 -10.24 -25.46
C ILE A 366 13.54 -10.75 -26.56
N THR A 367 14.04 -10.97 -27.78
CA THR A 367 13.24 -11.51 -28.89
C THR A 367 13.02 -13.01 -28.78
N ARG A 368 13.96 -13.78 -28.20
CA ARG A 368 13.71 -15.18 -27.79
C ARG A 368 12.61 -15.28 -26.73
N LEU A 369 12.71 -14.45 -25.69
CA LEU A 369 11.67 -14.37 -24.66
C LEU A 369 10.30 -14.07 -25.28
N TRP A 370 10.23 -13.05 -26.13
CA TRP A 370 8.97 -12.68 -26.79
C TRP A 370 8.47 -13.73 -27.80
N SER A 371 9.37 -14.47 -28.43
CA SER A 371 9.00 -15.58 -29.33
C SER A 371 8.25 -16.67 -28.57
N SER A 372 8.73 -17.07 -27.38
CA SER A 372 8.01 -18.01 -26.50
C SER A 372 6.61 -17.51 -26.13
N PHE A 373 6.46 -16.22 -25.81
CA PHE A 373 5.15 -15.62 -25.53
C PHE A 373 4.22 -15.67 -26.75
N SER A 374 4.76 -15.47 -27.96
CA SER A 374 3.98 -15.57 -29.20
C SER A 374 3.52 -17.00 -29.50
N GLU A 375 4.31 -18.01 -29.13
CA GLU A 375 3.94 -19.42 -29.28
C GLU A 375 2.78 -19.77 -28.34
N VAL A 376 2.83 -19.30 -27.09
CA VAL A 376 1.72 -19.44 -26.13
C VAL A 376 0.48 -18.71 -26.65
N GLY A 377 0.64 -17.48 -27.14
CA GLY A 377 -0.46 -16.69 -27.72
C GLY A 377 -1.08 -17.36 -28.95
N ALA A 378 -0.28 -18.02 -29.80
CA ALA A 378 -0.77 -18.75 -30.96
C ALA A 378 -1.64 -19.96 -30.61
N ALA A 379 -1.41 -20.57 -29.44
CA ALA A 379 -2.19 -21.68 -28.92
C ALA A 379 -3.42 -21.23 -28.09
N ASN A 380 -3.53 -19.95 -27.75
CA ASN A 380 -4.63 -19.40 -26.97
C ASN A 380 -5.78 -18.93 -27.88
N GLU A 381 -6.96 -19.52 -27.75
CA GLU A 381 -8.12 -19.17 -28.58
C GLU A 381 -8.61 -17.73 -28.41
N HIS A 382 -8.35 -17.15 -27.24
CA HIS A 382 -8.72 -15.78 -26.91
C HIS A 382 -7.69 -14.74 -27.39
N ALA A 383 -6.52 -15.17 -27.86
CA ALA A 383 -5.43 -14.26 -28.22
C ALA A 383 -5.77 -13.35 -29.41
N TRP A 384 -5.52 -12.06 -29.29
CA TRP A 384 -5.76 -11.11 -30.36
C TRP A 384 -4.96 -11.43 -31.64
N MET A 385 -3.71 -11.83 -31.48
CA MET A 385 -2.78 -12.21 -32.56
C MET A 385 -2.39 -13.69 -32.43
N PRO A 386 -3.17 -14.63 -32.99
CA PRO A 386 -2.91 -16.06 -32.86
C PRO A 386 -1.84 -16.53 -33.86
N GLN A 387 -0.66 -15.91 -33.82
CA GLN A 387 0.46 -16.20 -34.72
C GLN A 387 1.76 -16.27 -33.91
N ALA A 388 2.50 -17.36 -34.07
CA ALA A 388 3.84 -17.48 -33.53
C ALA A 388 4.83 -16.71 -34.41
N HIS A 389 5.80 -16.05 -33.79
CA HIS A 389 6.83 -15.27 -34.46
C HIS A 389 8.22 -15.77 -34.04
N SER A 390 9.13 -15.91 -35.01
CA SER A 390 10.52 -16.24 -34.71
C SER A 390 11.25 -15.02 -34.09
N PRO A 391 12.34 -15.25 -33.33
CA PRO A 391 13.16 -14.17 -32.78
C PRO A 391 13.65 -13.19 -33.87
N GLU A 392 14.04 -13.69 -35.05
CA GLU A 392 14.52 -12.87 -36.16
C GLU A 392 13.42 -11.96 -36.71
N ARG A 393 12.18 -12.47 -36.82
CA ARG A 393 11.03 -11.66 -37.25
C ARG A 393 10.76 -10.53 -36.27
N LEU A 394 10.82 -10.82 -34.97
CA LEU A 394 10.58 -9.86 -33.89
C LEU A 394 11.67 -8.79 -33.83
N ALA A 395 12.92 -9.15 -34.10
CA ALA A 395 14.06 -8.23 -34.15
C ALA A 395 14.04 -7.31 -35.39
N THR A 396 13.47 -7.77 -36.50
CA THR A 396 13.53 -7.04 -37.78
C THR A 396 12.50 -5.91 -37.84
N ALA A 397 12.98 -4.67 -37.91
CA ALA A 397 12.15 -3.50 -38.13
C ALA A 397 11.81 -3.34 -39.63
N ASP A 398 10.52 -3.24 -39.93
CA ASP A 398 9.98 -3.06 -41.28
C ASP A 398 8.66 -2.26 -41.23
N ALA A 399 7.89 -2.22 -42.32
CA ALA A 399 6.63 -1.49 -42.37
C ALA A 399 5.57 -2.02 -41.38
N ASP A 400 5.56 -3.33 -41.11
CA ASP A 400 4.57 -4.00 -40.25
C ASP A 400 5.04 -4.06 -38.78
N ASN A 401 6.35 -4.07 -38.57
CA ASN A 401 7.04 -4.11 -37.28
C ASN A 401 7.99 -2.91 -37.09
N ARG A 402 7.54 -1.70 -37.41
CA ARG A 402 8.40 -0.50 -37.33
C ARG A 402 9.00 -0.31 -35.92
N MET A 403 10.14 0.37 -35.84
CA MET A 403 10.67 0.85 -34.57
C MET A 403 9.71 1.84 -33.89
N VAL A 404 9.47 1.66 -32.60
CA VAL A 404 8.72 2.60 -31.76
C VAL A 404 9.69 3.41 -30.91
N THR A 405 10.52 2.72 -30.15
CA THR A 405 11.64 3.28 -29.39
C THR A 405 12.74 2.23 -29.32
N SER A 406 14.02 2.56 -29.22
CA SER A 406 15.07 1.54 -29.04
C SER A 406 14.98 0.91 -27.63
N PRO A 407 14.97 -0.43 -27.44
CA PRO A 407 15.19 -1.50 -28.43
C PRO A 407 13.90 -2.18 -28.93
N TYR A 408 12.75 -1.53 -28.83
CA TYR A 408 11.43 -2.07 -29.12
C TYR A 408 10.88 -1.69 -30.52
N PRO A 409 10.91 -2.64 -31.48
CA PRO A 409 9.93 -2.70 -32.56
C PRO A 409 8.50 -2.82 -32.03
N LYS A 410 7.52 -2.53 -32.90
CA LYS A 410 6.09 -2.60 -32.58
C LYS A 410 5.67 -3.94 -31.94
N LEU A 411 6.21 -5.06 -32.40
CA LEU A 411 5.90 -6.41 -31.90
C LEU A 411 6.59 -6.75 -30.57
N LEU A 412 7.36 -5.83 -29.98
CA LEU A 412 7.83 -5.94 -28.58
C LEU A 412 7.05 -5.01 -27.63
N CYS A 413 6.00 -4.35 -28.12
CA CYS A 413 5.14 -3.46 -27.32
C CYS A 413 3.78 -4.13 -27.06
N ALA A 414 3.15 -3.77 -25.93
CA ALA A 414 1.76 -4.14 -25.66
C ALA A 414 0.82 -3.66 -26.78
N ASN A 415 -0.19 -4.49 -27.11
CA ASN A 415 -1.23 -4.13 -28.06
C ASN A 415 -2.50 -3.69 -27.33
N LEU A 416 -2.71 -2.38 -27.21
CA LEU A 416 -3.86 -1.80 -26.51
C LEU A 416 -5.12 -1.66 -27.39
N GLN A 417 -5.00 -1.84 -28.70
CA GLN A 417 -6.12 -1.72 -29.64
C GLN A 417 -6.82 -3.07 -29.78
N VAL A 418 -7.52 -3.46 -28.72
CA VAL A 418 -8.18 -4.76 -28.59
C VAL A 418 -9.60 -4.59 -28.03
N ASP A 419 -10.48 -5.50 -28.43
CA ASP A 419 -11.79 -5.67 -27.81
C ASP A 419 -11.80 -7.02 -27.08
N LEU A 420 -11.53 -6.96 -25.78
CA LEU A 420 -11.34 -8.12 -24.91
C LEU A 420 -12.03 -7.87 -23.56
N ALA A 421 -12.62 -8.91 -22.99
CA ALA A 421 -13.14 -8.88 -21.63
C ALA A 421 -12.93 -10.21 -20.93
N ALA A 422 -12.83 -10.15 -19.60
CA ALA A 422 -12.70 -11.32 -18.76
C ALA A 422 -13.51 -11.15 -17.46
N ALA A 423 -13.95 -12.29 -16.93
CA ALA A 423 -14.64 -12.37 -15.66
C ALA A 423 -14.21 -13.62 -14.88
N VAL A 424 -14.16 -13.48 -13.56
CA VAL A 424 -13.83 -14.53 -12.58
C VAL A 424 -14.90 -14.50 -11.49
N LEU A 425 -15.55 -15.64 -11.25
CA LEU A 425 -16.50 -15.84 -10.15
C LEU A 425 -15.77 -16.48 -8.97
N VAL A 426 -15.67 -15.73 -7.88
CA VAL A 426 -15.09 -16.17 -6.60
C VAL A 426 -16.24 -16.40 -5.62
N THR A 427 -16.27 -17.55 -4.96
CA THR A 427 -17.27 -17.87 -3.95
C THR A 427 -16.62 -18.40 -2.68
N SER A 428 -17.39 -18.46 -1.59
CA SER A 428 -17.08 -19.37 -0.50
C SER A 428 -17.30 -20.82 -0.96
N VAL A 429 -16.62 -21.79 -0.35
CA VAL A 429 -16.87 -23.23 -0.66
C VAL A 429 -18.28 -23.66 -0.27
N ALA A 430 -18.87 -23.04 0.77
CA ALA A 430 -20.26 -23.31 1.15
C ALA A 430 -21.25 -22.80 0.09
N ALA A 431 -21.04 -21.59 -0.44
CA ALA A 431 -21.87 -21.06 -1.52
C ALA A 431 -21.72 -21.88 -2.81
N ALA A 432 -20.51 -22.37 -3.12
CA ALA A 432 -20.27 -23.25 -4.25
C ALA A 432 -21.04 -24.59 -4.11
N GLU A 433 -21.00 -25.21 -2.93
CA GLU A 433 -21.72 -26.45 -2.64
C GLU A 433 -23.25 -26.24 -2.68
N ALA A 434 -23.75 -25.15 -2.11
CA ALA A 434 -25.17 -24.80 -2.12
C ALA A 434 -25.69 -24.55 -3.54
N ALA A 435 -24.87 -23.94 -4.41
CA ALA A 435 -25.18 -23.72 -5.83
C ALA A 435 -25.06 -25.01 -6.68
N GLY A 436 -24.62 -26.12 -6.11
CA GLY A 436 -24.46 -27.40 -6.81
C GLY A 436 -23.25 -27.44 -7.75
N ILE A 437 -22.26 -26.57 -7.56
CA ILE A 437 -21.06 -26.51 -8.39
C ILE A 437 -20.13 -27.67 -8.02
N THR A 438 -19.72 -28.45 -9.01
CA THR A 438 -18.86 -29.62 -8.80
C THR A 438 -17.42 -29.22 -8.49
N GLN A 439 -16.77 -29.96 -7.59
CA GLN A 439 -15.44 -29.60 -7.07
C GLN A 439 -14.30 -29.73 -8.09
N ASP A 440 -14.52 -30.36 -9.25
CA ASP A 440 -13.56 -30.32 -10.36
C ASP A 440 -13.46 -28.92 -11.01
N ARG A 441 -14.42 -28.03 -10.74
CA ARG A 441 -14.37 -26.62 -11.13
C ARG A 441 -13.62 -25.73 -10.15
N TRP A 442 -13.26 -26.23 -8.98
CA TRP A 442 -12.72 -25.44 -7.88
C TRP A 442 -11.22 -25.18 -8.06
N VAL A 443 -10.84 -23.91 -8.06
CA VAL A 443 -9.44 -23.47 -7.95
C VAL A 443 -9.34 -22.50 -6.77
N PHE A 444 -8.58 -22.88 -5.76
CA PHE A 444 -8.43 -22.15 -4.52
C PHE A 444 -7.44 -21.01 -4.65
N LEU A 445 -7.72 -19.93 -3.93
CA LEU A 445 -6.74 -18.86 -3.68
C LEU A 445 -5.91 -19.27 -2.46
N HIS A 446 -4.59 -19.38 -2.62
CA HIS A 446 -3.66 -19.73 -1.53
C HIS A 446 -3.12 -18.49 -0.83
N ALA A 447 -2.75 -17.49 -1.61
CA ALA A 447 -2.27 -16.20 -1.12
C ALA A 447 -2.47 -15.13 -2.20
N GLY A 448 -2.75 -13.91 -1.76
CA GLY A 448 -2.65 -12.70 -2.58
C GLY A 448 -1.72 -11.71 -1.88
N ALA A 449 -0.94 -10.93 -2.62
CA ALA A 449 -0.15 -9.85 -2.05
C ALA A 449 -0.07 -8.66 -3.02
N ALA A 450 0.04 -7.44 -2.49
CA ALA A 450 0.31 -6.25 -3.29
C ALA A 450 1.22 -5.27 -2.54
N ALA A 451 2.06 -4.55 -3.29
CA ALA A 451 2.92 -3.50 -2.78
C ALA A 451 3.40 -2.58 -3.89
N TYR A 452 3.95 -1.42 -3.53
CA TYR A 452 4.43 -0.41 -4.47
C TYR A 452 5.95 -0.22 -4.34
N ASP A 453 6.61 -0.03 -5.49
CA ASP A 453 8.00 0.46 -5.51
C ASP A 453 8.07 1.96 -5.19
N GLU A 454 9.29 2.48 -5.05
CA GLU A 454 9.53 3.92 -5.08
C GLU A 454 8.82 4.53 -6.30
N TRP A 455 7.96 5.50 -5.99
CA TRP A 455 6.80 5.80 -6.84
C TRP A 455 7.22 6.34 -8.19
N PHE A 456 8.16 7.29 -8.16
CA PHE A 456 8.76 7.89 -9.35
C PHE A 456 9.98 7.06 -9.77
N VAL A 457 9.98 6.58 -11.02
CA VAL A 457 11.05 5.74 -11.58
C VAL A 457 12.39 6.45 -11.50
N SER A 458 12.39 7.75 -11.75
CA SER A 458 13.57 8.61 -11.69
C SER A 458 14.18 8.72 -10.29
N GLU A 459 13.46 8.36 -9.23
CA GLU A 459 13.96 8.38 -7.85
C GLU A 459 14.49 7.02 -7.39
N ARG A 460 14.29 5.95 -8.18
CA ARG A 460 14.78 4.60 -7.84
C ARG A 460 16.30 4.55 -7.80
N GLY A 461 16.86 3.88 -6.81
CA GLY A 461 18.31 3.62 -6.73
C GLY A 461 18.84 2.85 -7.94
N ASP A 462 18.05 1.89 -8.44
CA ASP A 462 18.34 1.03 -9.58
C ASP A 462 17.09 0.94 -10.48
N LEU A 463 17.25 1.27 -11.77
CA LEU A 463 16.17 1.23 -12.76
C LEU A 463 15.79 -0.19 -13.20
N ALA A 464 16.60 -1.19 -12.87
CA ALA A 464 16.44 -2.54 -13.37
C ALA A 464 16.05 -3.53 -12.26
N SER A 465 15.70 -3.07 -11.06
CA SER A 465 15.22 -3.92 -9.96
C SER A 465 13.85 -3.48 -9.45
N SER A 466 13.15 -4.38 -8.77
CA SER A 466 11.90 -4.10 -8.06
C SER A 466 11.89 -4.80 -6.68
N PRO A 467 12.30 -4.09 -5.62
CA PRO A 467 12.14 -4.57 -4.25
C PRO A 467 10.69 -4.95 -3.91
N ALA A 468 9.71 -4.26 -4.47
CA ALA A 468 8.29 -4.57 -4.26
C ALA A 468 7.91 -5.95 -4.81
N ILE A 469 8.27 -6.29 -6.04
CA ILE A 469 7.98 -7.63 -6.62
C ILE A 469 8.60 -8.73 -5.77
N ARG A 470 9.86 -8.56 -5.37
CA ARG A 470 10.56 -9.53 -4.50
C ARG A 470 9.77 -9.75 -3.21
N ARG A 471 9.43 -8.65 -2.52
CA ARG A 471 8.77 -8.70 -1.21
C ARG A 471 7.37 -9.31 -1.27
N ILE A 472 6.58 -9.03 -2.31
CA ILE A 472 5.25 -9.64 -2.46
C ILE A 472 5.35 -11.13 -2.83
N GLY A 473 6.35 -11.51 -3.63
CA GLY A 473 6.62 -12.90 -3.99
C GLY A 473 6.98 -13.73 -2.76
N GLU A 474 7.96 -13.26 -1.98
CA GLU A 474 8.36 -13.85 -0.69
C GLU A 474 7.16 -13.98 0.25
N ALA A 475 6.41 -12.89 0.47
CA ALA A 475 5.25 -12.90 1.37
C ALA A 475 4.19 -13.93 0.97
N ALA A 476 3.84 -13.99 -0.32
CA ALA A 476 2.81 -14.87 -0.82
C ALA A 476 3.24 -16.35 -0.76
N LEU A 477 4.47 -16.65 -1.19
CA LEU A 477 5.04 -18.00 -1.16
C LEU A 477 5.20 -18.52 0.28
N ASP A 478 5.71 -17.69 1.19
CA ASP A 478 5.87 -18.04 2.62
C ASP A 478 4.52 -18.29 3.30
N HIS A 479 3.49 -17.49 2.97
CA HIS A 479 2.13 -17.70 3.47
C HIS A 479 1.56 -19.03 2.98
N ALA A 480 1.73 -19.33 1.70
CA ALA A 480 1.30 -20.59 1.08
C ALA A 480 2.12 -21.81 1.55
N GLY A 481 3.32 -21.58 2.11
CA GLY A 481 4.27 -22.63 2.50
C GLY A 481 4.90 -23.32 1.29
N LEU A 482 5.25 -22.53 0.29
CA LEU A 482 5.82 -22.95 -1.00
C LEU A 482 7.14 -22.21 -1.28
N SER A 483 7.92 -22.75 -2.20
CA SER A 483 9.02 -22.05 -2.88
C SER A 483 8.61 -21.74 -4.33
N ILE A 484 9.35 -20.88 -5.02
CA ILE A 484 9.10 -20.60 -6.43
C ILE A 484 9.28 -21.85 -7.32
N ASP A 485 10.07 -22.82 -6.88
CA ASP A 485 10.29 -24.08 -7.60
C ASP A 485 9.08 -25.02 -7.54
N ASP A 486 8.18 -24.82 -6.58
CA ASP A 486 6.90 -25.56 -6.49
C ASP A 486 5.85 -25.02 -7.46
N VAL A 487 6.07 -23.84 -8.05
CA VAL A 487 5.16 -23.20 -8.99
C VAL A 487 5.47 -23.66 -10.41
N ARG A 488 4.48 -24.33 -11.02
CA ARG A 488 4.59 -24.88 -12.37
C ARG A 488 4.07 -23.94 -13.44
N HIS A 489 2.89 -23.35 -13.24
CA HIS A 489 2.24 -22.50 -14.24
C HIS A 489 2.44 -21.03 -13.86
N VAL A 490 3.00 -20.23 -14.77
CA VAL A 490 3.36 -18.84 -14.48
C VAL A 490 2.74 -17.93 -15.53
N ASP A 491 2.10 -16.84 -15.07
CA ASP A 491 1.82 -15.68 -15.91
C ASP A 491 2.44 -14.42 -15.31
N LEU A 492 3.53 -13.95 -15.91
CA LEU A 492 4.11 -12.66 -15.57
C LEU A 492 3.50 -11.57 -16.43
N TYR A 493 3.08 -10.47 -15.79
CA TYR A 493 2.61 -9.29 -16.50
C TYR A 493 3.67 -8.78 -17.49
N SER A 494 3.27 -8.57 -18.74
CA SER A 494 4.19 -8.55 -19.89
C SER A 494 3.89 -7.44 -20.89
N CYS A 495 3.73 -6.19 -20.41
CA CYS A 495 3.56 -5.05 -21.30
C CYS A 495 4.80 -4.80 -22.19
N PHE A 496 5.99 -5.11 -21.68
CA PHE A 496 7.29 -5.01 -22.36
C PHE A 496 8.26 -6.07 -21.81
N PRO A 497 9.30 -6.49 -22.58
CA PRO A 497 10.29 -7.46 -22.12
C PRO A 497 10.98 -7.09 -20.80
N ALA A 498 11.27 -5.82 -20.57
CA ALA A 498 11.85 -5.35 -19.31
C ALA A 498 11.02 -5.72 -18.07
N ALA A 499 9.68 -5.62 -18.14
CA ALA A 499 8.81 -5.95 -17.02
C ALA A 499 8.92 -7.43 -16.64
N VAL A 500 8.94 -8.32 -17.64
CA VAL A 500 9.08 -9.77 -17.44
C VAL A 500 10.46 -10.11 -16.90
N GLN A 501 11.52 -9.51 -17.45
CA GLN A 501 12.88 -9.76 -16.98
C GLN A 501 13.10 -9.32 -15.53
N ILE A 502 12.54 -8.17 -15.14
CA ILE A 502 12.59 -7.70 -13.74
C ILE A 502 11.80 -8.67 -12.86
N ALA A 503 10.54 -8.96 -13.20
CA ALA A 503 9.71 -9.84 -12.38
C ALA A 503 10.30 -11.24 -12.22
N ALA A 504 10.81 -11.83 -13.31
CA ALA A 504 11.44 -13.14 -13.29
C ALA A 504 12.71 -13.13 -12.41
N GLY A 505 13.56 -12.11 -12.56
CA GLY A 505 14.76 -11.96 -11.73
C GLY A 505 14.44 -11.80 -10.24
N GLU A 506 13.39 -11.04 -9.90
CA GLU A 506 12.99 -10.81 -8.52
C GLU A 506 12.31 -12.00 -7.86
N LEU A 507 11.63 -12.85 -8.65
CA LEU A 507 10.99 -14.08 -8.17
C LEU A 507 11.91 -15.30 -8.22
N GLY A 508 13.08 -15.20 -8.87
CA GLY A 508 14.01 -16.33 -9.05
C GLY A 508 13.64 -17.27 -10.20
N LEU A 509 12.89 -16.79 -11.19
CA LEU A 509 12.50 -17.54 -12.38
C LEU A 509 13.52 -17.34 -13.51
N PRO A 510 14.06 -18.43 -14.12
CA PRO A 510 14.86 -18.30 -15.34
C PRO A 510 14.00 -17.81 -16.50
N ILE A 511 14.55 -16.91 -17.33
CA ILE A 511 13.82 -16.35 -18.48
C ILE A 511 13.87 -17.22 -19.74
N ASP A 512 14.72 -18.24 -19.73
CA ASP A 512 15.05 -19.12 -20.84
C ASP A 512 14.73 -20.60 -20.53
N ASP A 513 13.84 -20.84 -19.56
CA ASP A 513 13.32 -22.16 -19.22
C ASP A 513 12.22 -22.59 -20.21
N PRO A 514 12.48 -23.55 -21.11
CA PRO A 514 11.48 -24.00 -22.09
C PRO A 514 10.38 -24.86 -21.46
N ASP A 515 10.63 -25.46 -20.28
CA ASP A 515 9.67 -26.34 -19.61
C ASP A 515 8.69 -25.54 -18.73
N ARG A 516 9.05 -24.30 -18.38
CA ARG A 516 8.22 -23.35 -17.63
C ARG A 516 8.14 -21.99 -18.34
N PRO A 517 7.30 -21.86 -19.38
CA PRO A 517 7.03 -20.57 -20.00
C PRO A 517 6.56 -19.54 -18.96
N LEU A 518 7.02 -18.30 -19.08
CA LEU A 518 6.68 -17.20 -18.16
C LEU A 518 5.32 -16.54 -18.46
N SER A 519 4.53 -17.14 -19.35
CA SER A 519 3.12 -16.79 -19.57
C SER A 519 2.33 -18.04 -19.94
N VAL A 520 1.10 -18.12 -19.41
CA VAL A 520 0.09 -19.09 -19.87
C VAL A 520 -0.86 -18.47 -20.89
N THR A 521 -0.92 -17.14 -20.93
CA THR A 521 -1.86 -16.35 -21.75
C THR A 521 -1.27 -15.98 -23.12
N GLY A 522 0.04 -15.74 -23.19
CA GLY A 522 0.75 -15.24 -24.38
C GLY A 522 1.10 -13.74 -24.34
N GLY A 523 0.89 -13.08 -23.19
CA GLY A 523 1.27 -11.70 -22.93
C GLY A 523 0.54 -10.61 -23.72
N LEU A 524 0.75 -9.36 -23.29
CA LEU A 524 -0.04 -8.20 -23.77
C LEU A 524 0.21 -7.85 -25.24
N THR A 525 1.31 -8.29 -25.84
CA THR A 525 1.55 -8.12 -27.28
C THR A 525 0.64 -9.04 -28.10
N PHE A 526 0.62 -10.34 -27.79
CA PHE A 526 0.02 -11.36 -28.65
C PHE A 526 -1.38 -11.75 -28.20
N ALA A 527 -1.55 -12.04 -26.90
CA ALA A 527 -2.88 -12.25 -26.33
C ALA A 527 -3.75 -11.00 -26.45
N GLY A 528 -3.11 -9.83 -26.43
CA GLY A 528 -3.75 -8.53 -26.42
C GLY A 528 -3.67 -7.90 -25.02
N GLY A 529 -3.53 -6.57 -24.98
CA GLY A 529 -3.39 -5.81 -23.75
C GLY A 529 -4.65 -4.99 -23.48
N PRO A 530 -5.68 -5.54 -22.82
CA PRO A 530 -6.89 -4.79 -22.48
C PRO A 530 -6.62 -3.83 -21.31
N GLY A 531 -5.75 -2.85 -21.54
CA GLY A 531 -5.40 -1.81 -20.58
C GLY A 531 -5.10 -2.35 -19.19
N ASN A 532 -6.02 -2.08 -18.27
CA ASN A 532 -5.92 -2.47 -16.86
C ASN A 532 -6.28 -3.94 -16.58
N ASN A 533 -6.98 -4.62 -17.50
CA ASN A 533 -7.67 -5.89 -17.23
C ASN A 533 -6.90 -7.16 -17.62
N TYR A 534 -5.62 -7.06 -18.03
CA TYR A 534 -4.84 -8.24 -18.40
C TYR A 534 -4.75 -9.29 -17.28
N GLY A 535 -4.60 -8.86 -16.02
CA GLY A 535 -4.52 -9.77 -14.87
C GLY A 535 -5.72 -10.70 -14.73
N THR A 536 -6.92 -10.23 -15.07
CA THR A 536 -8.15 -11.05 -15.03
C THR A 536 -8.12 -12.16 -16.10
N HIS A 537 -7.61 -11.86 -17.30
CA HIS A 537 -7.40 -12.87 -18.35
C HIS A 537 -6.32 -13.88 -17.94
N ALA A 538 -5.23 -13.42 -17.33
CA ALA A 538 -4.16 -14.28 -16.85
C ALA A 538 -4.68 -15.31 -15.83
N VAL A 539 -5.47 -14.86 -14.85
CA VAL A 539 -6.08 -15.76 -13.85
C VAL A 539 -7.10 -16.69 -14.50
N ALA A 540 -7.94 -16.21 -15.41
CA ALA A 540 -8.91 -17.05 -16.12
C ALA A 540 -8.22 -18.20 -16.89
N THR A 541 -7.16 -17.90 -17.64
CA THR A 541 -6.36 -18.92 -18.34
C THR A 541 -5.62 -19.85 -17.35
N LEU A 542 -5.11 -19.32 -16.24
CA LEU A 542 -4.42 -20.11 -15.22
C LEU A 542 -5.36 -21.12 -14.54
N VAL A 543 -6.62 -20.75 -14.28
CA VAL A 543 -7.64 -21.64 -13.72
C VAL A 543 -7.88 -22.85 -14.61
N GLU A 544 -7.95 -22.67 -15.93
CA GLU A 544 -8.08 -23.79 -16.87
C GLU A 544 -6.88 -24.74 -16.81
N ARG A 545 -5.66 -24.19 -16.75
CA ARG A 545 -4.42 -24.99 -16.60
C ARG A 545 -4.41 -25.79 -15.31
N LEU A 546 -4.82 -25.18 -14.20
CA LEU A 546 -4.84 -25.81 -12.88
C LEU A 546 -5.94 -26.86 -12.75
N ARG A 547 -7.07 -26.72 -13.44
CA ARG A 547 -8.08 -27.79 -13.51
C ARG A 547 -7.57 -28.99 -14.31
N ALA A 548 -6.79 -28.75 -15.37
CA ALA A 548 -6.17 -29.81 -16.16
C ALA A 548 -4.96 -30.48 -15.47
N ASP A 549 -4.25 -29.74 -14.61
CA ASP A 549 -3.12 -30.22 -13.80
C ASP A 549 -3.36 -29.97 -12.29
N PRO A 550 -4.30 -30.71 -11.67
CA PRO A 550 -4.88 -30.37 -10.37
C PRO A 550 -3.96 -30.46 -9.16
N ALA A 551 -2.78 -31.07 -9.31
CA ALA A 551 -1.78 -31.17 -8.24
C ALA A 551 -0.73 -30.04 -8.30
N SER A 552 -0.78 -29.20 -9.34
CA SER A 552 0.18 -28.13 -9.55
C SER A 552 -0.23 -26.81 -8.90
N TYR A 553 0.74 -25.90 -8.78
CA TYR A 553 0.52 -24.53 -8.36
C TYR A 553 0.73 -23.57 -9.53
N GLY A 554 -0.08 -22.52 -9.53
CA GLY A 554 -0.04 -21.43 -10.50
C GLY A 554 0.25 -20.10 -9.81
N LEU A 555 0.99 -19.23 -10.50
CA LEU A 555 1.27 -17.87 -10.06
C LEU A 555 0.93 -16.88 -11.17
N SER A 556 0.20 -15.83 -10.82
CA SER A 556 -0.10 -14.70 -11.70
C SER A 556 0.44 -13.42 -11.06
N THR A 557 1.16 -12.61 -11.85
CA THR A 557 1.50 -11.24 -11.46
C THR A 557 0.73 -10.21 -12.27
N SER A 558 0.52 -9.05 -11.69
CA SER A 558 -0.07 -7.90 -12.37
C SER A 558 0.66 -6.63 -11.94
N LEU A 559 0.74 -5.68 -12.87
CA LEU A 559 1.63 -4.54 -12.74
C LEU A 559 0.98 -3.27 -13.27
N GLY A 560 1.03 -2.20 -12.49
CA GLY A 560 0.53 -0.88 -12.84
C GLY A 560 1.62 0.16 -13.08
N TRP A 561 1.30 1.12 -13.96
CA TRP A 561 2.16 2.23 -14.38
C TRP A 561 3.52 1.77 -14.94
N TYR A 562 4.62 2.25 -14.36
CA TYR A 562 5.99 2.06 -14.82
C TYR A 562 6.70 1.10 -13.86
N ALA A 563 6.19 -0.14 -13.76
CA ALA A 563 6.59 -1.10 -12.74
C ALA A 563 6.54 -0.49 -11.33
N THR A 564 5.47 0.26 -11.02
CA THR A 564 5.31 0.97 -9.75
C THR A 564 4.36 0.23 -8.82
N LYS A 565 3.24 -0.24 -9.36
CA LYS A 565 2.23 -0.98 -8.60
C LYS A 565 2.35 -2.45 -8.91
N HIS A 566 2.35 -3.32 -7.90
CA HIS A 566 2.52 -4.75 -8.11
C HIS A 566 1.51 -5.55 -7.30
N ALA A 567 0.99 -6.61 -7.90
CA ALA A 567 0.14 -7.59 -7.25
C ALA A 567 0.49 -8.99 -7.72
N VAL A 568 0.35 -9.96 -6.83
CA VAL A 568 0.56 -11.39 -7.10
C VAL A 568 -0.57 -12.22 -6.49
N GLY A 569 -0.89 -13.34 -7.13
CA GLY A 569 -1.78 -14.37 -6.62
C GLY A 569 -1.22 -15.77 -6.84
N ILE A 570 -1.42 -16.64 -5.84
CA ILE A 570 -1.05 -18.07 -5.89
C ILE A 570 -2.32 -18.91 -5.88
N TYR A 571 -2.40 -19.88 -6.79
CA TYR A 571 -3.60 -20.66 -7.07
C TYR A 571 -3.30 -22.15 -7.18
N SER A 572 -4.25 -23.00 -6.79
CA SER A 572 -4.21 -24.44 -7.07
C SER A 572 -5.60 -25.07 -6.96
N ALA A 573 -5.84 -26.19 -7.64
CA ALA A 573 -7.02 -27.00 -7.42
C ALA A 573 -6.95 -27.84 -6.13
N GLU A 574 -5.80 -27.85 -5.43
CA GLU A 574 -5.71 -28.37 -4.06
C GLU A 574 -6.04 -27.27 -3.03
N PRO A 575 -6.75 -27.61 -1.93
CA PRO A 575 -7.08 -26.64 -0.90
C PRO A 575 -5.85 -26.07 -0.18
N PRO A 576 -5.92 -24.83 0.32
CA PRO A 576 -4.80 -24.19 0.99
C PRO A 576 -4.56 -24.78 2.39
N ARG A 577 -3.28 -24.84 2.80
CA ARG A 577 -2.86 -25.32 4.13
C ARG A 577 -3.14 -24.32 5.25
N ARG A 578 -3.19 -23.03 4.91
CA ARG A 578 -3.51 -21.91 5.79
C ARG A 578 -4.69 -21.15 5.19
N ALA A 579 -5.48 -20.48 6.03
CA ALA A 579 -6.56 -19.63 5.55
C ALA A 579 -6.01 -18.55 4.60
N TYR A 580 -6.77 -18.26 3.55
CA TYR A 580 -6.40 -17.24 2.57
C TYR A 580 -6.19 -15.87 3.24
N ARG A 581 -5.22 -15.12 2.72
CA ARG A 581 -4.94 -13.73 3.08
C ARG A 581 -4.57 -12.92 1.85
N SER A 582 -5.06 -11.67 1.82
CA SER A 582 -4.59 -10.62 0.91
C SER A 582 -3.58 -9.74 1.67
N LEU A 583 -2.30 -10.03 1.48
CA LEU A 583 -1.17 -9.46 2.21
C LEU A 583 -0.78 -8.08 1.66
N GLN A 584 -0.30 -7.21 2.54
CA GLN A 584 0.27 -5.89 2.22
C GLN A 584 1.64 -5.79 2.90
N PRO A 585 2.66 -6.50 2.41
CA PRO A 585 3.94 -6.56 3.10
C PRO A 585 4.64 -5.20 3.11
N VAL A 586 5.25 -4.85 4.24
CA VAL A 586 6.03 -3.62 4.38
C VAL A 586 7.39 -3.79 3.72
N LEU A 587 7.79 -2.83 2.90
CA LEU A 587 9.11 -2.80 2.28
C LEU A 587 10.15 -2.23 3.25
N ALA A 588 11.32 -2.86 3.29
CA ALA A 588 12.49 -2.24 3.87
C ALA A 588 12.87 -1.00 3.03
N PRO A 589 13.23 0.13 3.66
CA PRO A 589 13.67 1.30 2.92
C PRO A 589 14.89 0.97 2.05
N SER A 590 14.84 1.40 0.80
CA SER A 590 15.88 1.14 -0.20
C SER A 590 16.57 2.44 -0.61
N PRO A 591 17.85 2.39 -1.04
CA PRO A 591 18.53 3.59 -1.54
C PRO A 591 17.76 4.24 -2.70
N SER A 592 17.50 5.53 -2.58
CA SER A 592 16.86 6.35 -3.61
C SER A 592 17.81 7.44 -4.12
N ARG A 593 17.50 8.00 -5.29
CA ARG A 593 18.28 9.07 -5.93
C ARG A 593 17.46 10.36 -5.95
N PRO A 594 18.03 11.50 -5.54
CA PRO A 594 17.44 12.80 -5.82
C PRO A 594 17.34 13.01 -7.32
N VAL A 595 16.24 13.61 -7.77
CA VAL A 595 16.03 13.98 -9.16
C VAL A 595 16.15 15.48 -9.31
N LEU A 596 16.99 15.92 -10.25
CA LEU A 596 17.22 17.34 -10.51
C LEU A 596 16.38 17.79 -11.70
N THR A 597 15.61 18.86 -11.50
CA THR A 597 14.84 19.52 -12.58
C THR A 597 15.68 20.52 -13.37
N SER A 598 16.86 20.88 -12.87
CA SER A 598 17.88 21.65 -13.57
C SER A 598 19.27 21.20 -13.13
N TYR A 599 20.20 21.10 -14.08
CA TYR A 599 21.59 20.74 -13.82
C TYR A 599 22.46 21.20 -14.98
N THR A 600 23.66 21.70 -14.65
CA THR A 600 24.72 21.98 -15.59
C THR A 600 26.01 21.43 -14.99
N GLY A 601 26.69 20.54 -15.69
CA GLY A 601 27.92 19.93 -15.22
C GLY A 601 28.14 18.50 -15.72
N PRO A 602 29.17 17.84 -15.19
CA PRO A 602 29.57 16.51 -15.63
C PRO A 602 28.63 15.41 -15.09
N GLY A 603 28.46 14.34 -15.85
CA GLY A 603 27.74 13.15 -15.43
C GLY A 603 28.14 11.90 -16.20
N VAL A 604 27.51 10.78 -15.88
CA VAL A 604 27.70 9.49 -16.56
C VAL A 604 26.36 8.97 -17.03
N LEU A 605 26.27 8.51 -18.28
CA LEU A 605 25.03 7.99 -18.84
C LEU A 605 24.68 6.61 -18.27
N GLU A 606 23.55 6.50 -17.57
CA GLU A 606 23.05 5.27 -16.94
C GLU A 606 22.16 4.47 -17.90
N ALA A 607 21.21 5.14 -18.54
CA ALA A 607 20.23 4.51 -19.42
C ALA A 607 19.87 5.44 -20.57
N CYS A 608 19.53 4.86 -21.72
CA CYS A 608 19.15 5.63 -22.91
C CYS A 608 18.14 4.86 -23.76
N THR A 609 17.22 5.59 -24.37
CA THR A 609 16.34 5.12 -25.43
C THR A 609 16.19 6.19 -26.52
N VAL A 610 15.90 5.77 -27.76
CA VAL A 610 15.70 6.66 -28.91
C VAL A 610 14.29 6.48 -29.43
N GLN A 611 13.53 7.57 -29.47
CA GLN A 611 12.20 7.65 -30.05
C GLN A 611 12.28 7.68 -31.58
N TYR A 612 11.39 6.93 -32.25
CA TYR A 612 11.29 6.92 -33.72
C TYR A 612 9.96 7.47 -34.23
N GLY A 613 10.01 8.15 -35.37
CA GLY A 613 8.86 8.56 -36.15
C GLY A 613 8.20 7.37 -36.88
N ARG A 614 7.01 7.60 -37.46
CA ARG A 614 6.32 6.56 -38.27
C ARG A 614 7.05 6.23 -39.57
N ASP A 615 7.89 7.14 -40.05
CA ASP A 615 8.80 6.99 -41.19
C ASP A 615 10.08 6.21 -40.83
N GLY A 616 10.26 5.85 -39.56
CA GLY A 616 11.44 5.15 -39.05
C GLY A 616 12.63 6.06 -38.74
N ALA A 617 12.49 7.38 -38.85
CA ALA A 617 13.57 8.31 -38.50
C ALA A 617 13.66 8.50 -36.98
N PRO A 618 14.86 8.52 -36.38
CA PRO A 618 15.03 8.88 -34.97
C PRO A 618 14.65 10.35 -34.76
N SER A 619 13.87 10.65 -33.71
CA SER A 619 13.32 11.99 -33.47
C SER A 619 13.77 12.63 -32.16
N ALA A 620 14.02 11.83 -31.11
CA ALA A 620 14.53 12.29 -29.82
C ALA A 620 15.26 11.16 -29.09
N ALA A 621 16.32 11.48 -28.35
CA ALA A 621 16.93 10.58 -27.38
C ALA A 621 16.48 10.98 -25.98
N ILE A 622 16.06 10.00 -25.17
CA ILE A 622 15.73 10.18 -23.75
C ILE A 622 16.83 9.48 -22.95
N LEU A 623 17.47 10.23 -22.06
CA LEU A 623 18.70 9.84 -21.39
C LEU A 623 18.55 10.02 -19.87
N SER A 624 18.98 9.01 -19.11
CA SER A 624 19.19 9.08 -17.66
C SER A 624 20.68 9.30 -17.40
N VAL A 625 21.04 10.43 -16.81
CA VAL A 625 22.42 10.79 -16.47
C VAL A 625 22.57 10.86 -14.95
N LEU A 626 23.64 10.28 -14.42
CA LEU A 626 23.97 10.32 -13.00
C LEU A 626 25.09 11.33 -12.75
N THR A 627 24.88 12.23 -11.78
CA THR A 627 25.92 13.17 -11.32
C THR A 627 26.94 12.47 -10.43
N ALA A 628 28.08 13.12 -10.16
CA ALA A 628 29.09 12.59 -9.24
C ALA A 628 28.54 12.35 -7.82
N GLU A 629 27.53 13.12 -7.40
CA GLU A 629 26.84 13.01 -6.11
C GLU A 629 25.73 11.93 -6.10
N GLY A 630 25.53 11.23 -7.22
CA GLY A 630 24.55 10.15 -7.34
C GLY A 630 23.12 10.60 -7.63
N ALA A 631 22.88 11.90 -7.87
CA ALA A 631 21.59 12.42 -8.31
C ALA A 631 21.32 12.05 -9.78
N ARG A 632 20.05 11.97 -10.17
CA ARG A 632 19.63 11.67 -11.54
C ARG A 632 19.12 12.92 -12.25
N VAL A 633 19.56 13.08 -13.50
CA VAL A 633 19.11 14.12 -14.43
C VAL A 633 18.52 13.42 -15.64
N LEU A 634 17.31 13.80 -16.02
CA LEU A 634 16.67 13.31 -17.23
C LEU A 634 16.85 14.33 -18.35
N VAL A 635 17.38 13.89 -19.48
CA VAL A 635 17.60 14.73 -20.66
C VAL A 635 16.80 14.19 -21.82
N ARG A 636 16.04 15.05 -22.50
CA ARG A 636 15.41 14.75 -23.79
C ARG A 636 16.08 15.57 -24.87
N SER A 637 17.00 14.96 -25.60
CA SER A 637 17.81 15.65 -26.61
C SER A 637 17.32 15.40 -28.03
N HIS A 638 17.36 16.46 -28.83
CA HIS A 638 17.13 16.45 -30.27
C HIS A 638 18.43 16.76 -31.05
N GLN A 639 19.58 16.77 -30.39
CA GLN A 639 20.86 17.06 -31.03
C GLN A 639 21.28 15.89 -31.95
N ASP A 640 21.63 16.20 -33.19
CA ASP A 640 22.04 15.21 -34.19
C ASP A 640 23.18 14.31 -33.70
N GLU A 641 24.17 14.88 -33.00
CA GLU A 641 25.29 14.13 -32.44
C GLU A 641 24.84 13.11 -31.38
N VAL A 642 23.90 13.51 -30.51
CA VAL A 642 23.36 12.64 -29.45
C VAL A 642 22.53 11.52 -30.06
N LEU A 643 21.66 11.84 -31.04
CA LEU A 643 20.87 10.85 -31.75
C LEU A 643 21.75 9.83 -32.48
N ARG A 644 22.74 10.30 -33.25
CA ARG A 644 23.67 9.41 -33.96
C ARG A 644 24.43 8.50 -33.00
N THR A 645 24.95 9.04 -31.90
CA THR A 645 25.66 8.23 -30.89
C THR A 645 24.74 7.20 -30.23
N ALA A 646 23.49 7.56 -29.94
CA ALA A 646 22.54 6.64 -29.31
C ALA A 646 21.99 5.55 -30.25
N VAL A 647 22.07 5.77 -31.57
CA VAL A 647 21.62 4.81 -32.59
C VAL A 647 22.77 3.95 -33.11
N ASP A 648 23.90 4.57 -33.47
CA ASP A 648 24.99 3.93 -34.21
C ASP A 648 26.06 3.33 -33.29
N ASP A 649 26.20 3.84 -32.06
CA ASP A 649 27.18 3.39 -31.06
C ASP A 649 26.50 2.78 -29.81
N ASP A 650 27.25 2.60 -28.73
CA ASP A 650 26.72 2.26 -27.40
C ASP A 650 27.11 3.34 -26.39
N PRO A 651 26.18 4.25 -26.02
CA PRO A 651 26.53 5.39 -25.19
C PRO A 651 26.59 5.06 -23.69
N LEU A 652 26.15 3.88 -23.28
CA LEU A 652 25.99 3.55 -21.86
C LEU A 652 27.33 3.55 -21.12
N GLY A 653 27.33 4.18 -19.94
CA GLY A 653 28.51 4.37 -19.10
C GLY A 653 29.46 5.46 -19.59
N ARG A 654 29.21 6.15 -20.70
CA ARG A 654 30.10 7.22 -21.17
C ARG A 654 29.94 8.49 -20.31
N PRO A 655 31.04 9.23 -20.08
CA PRO A 655 30.97 10.53 -19.43
C PRO A 655 30.37 11.58 -20.39
N VAL A 656 29.56 12.47 -19.82
CA VAL A 656 28.87 13.55 -20.53
C VAL A 656 29.03 14.86 -19.77
N GLU A 657 28.92 15.98 -20.47
CA GLU A 657 28.68 17.30 -19.92
C GLU A 657 27.23 17.67 -20.21
N VAL A 658 26.40 17.80 -19.18
CA VAL A 658 25.01 18.24 -19.29
C VAL A 658 25.00 19.77 -19.26
N ALA A 659 24.40 20.40 -20.27
CA ALA A 659 24.19 21.84 -20.27
C ALA A 659 22.84 22.20 -19.61
N ASP A 660 21.80 21.44 -19.96
CA ASP A 660 20.43 21.57 -19.45
C ASP A 660 19.63 20.27 -19.71
N THR A 661 18.30 20.29 -19.51
CA THR A 661 17.42 19.13 -19.71
C THR A 661 17.15 18.77 -21.18
N ALA A 662 17.71 19.51 -22.14
CA ALA A 662 17.62 19.25 -23.58
C ALA A 662 18.98 19.03 -24.25
N ASN A 663 20.07 19.50 -23.65
CA ASN A 663 21.39 19.56 -24.27
C ASN A 663 22.46 18.87 -23.45
N LEU A 664 23.24 17.99 -24.09
CA LEU A 664 24.45 17.38 -23.53
C LEU A 664 25.53 17.20 -24.60
N ALA A 665 26.77 16.97 -24.15
CA ALA A 665 27.89 16.59 -25.01
C ALA A 665 28.65 15.40 -24.40
N PHE A 666 29.09 14.45 -25.22
CA PHE A 666 29.95 13.36 -24.76
C PHE A 666 31.38 13.88 -24.56
N THR A 667 31.94 13.70 -23.37
CA THR A 667 33.29 14.21 -23.03
C THR A 667 34.38 13.15 -23.17
N GLY A 668 34.00 11.89 -23.43
CA GLY A 668 34.90 10.76 -23.63
C GLY A 668 34.22 9.55 -24.29
N GLY A 669 35.05 8.60 -24.73
CA GLY A 669 34.60 7.32 -25.30
C GLY A 669 34.61 6.15 -24.31
N ASP A 670 35.46 6.23 -23.28
CA ASP A 670 35.63 5.15 -22.30
C ASP A 670 34.47 5.10 -21.29
N ARG A 671 34.08 3.89 -20.91
CA ARG A 671 33.04 3.68 -19.90
C ARG A 671 33.57 4.00 -18.51
N THR A 672 32.79 4.78 -17.76
CA THR A 672 33.03 5.13 -16.37
C THR A 672 32.06 4.34 -15.49
N PRO A 673 32.48 3.84 -14.31
CA PRO A 673 31.56 3.26 -13.34
C PRO A 673 30.43 4.22 -12.98
N LEU A 674 29.20 3.70 -12.89
CA LEU A 674 28.05 4.52 -12.53
C LEU A 674 28.17 4.99 -11.07
N PRO A 675 27.95 6.28 -10.79
CA PRO A 675 27.86 6.78 -9.42
C PRO A 675 26.78 6.02 -8.62
N ALA A 676 27.15 5.55 -7.43
CA ALA A 676 26.19 4.93 -6.51
C ALA A 676 25.11 5.93 -6.09
N PRO A 677 23.92 5.47 -5.67
CA PRO A 677 22.96 6.35 -5.00
C PRO A 677 23.61 7.02 -3.79
N PRO A 678 23.22 8.26 -3.45
CA PRO A 678 23.73 8.90 -2.25
C PRO A 678 23.38 8.08 -1.00
N ALA A 679 24.24 8.16 0.01
CA ALA A 679 24.03 7.43 1.26
C ALA A 679 22.67 7.81 1.88
N MET A 680 21.90 6.80 2.30
CA MET A 680 20.60 7.06 2.89
C MET A 680 20.75 7.87 4.18
N PRO A 681 19.84 8.83 4.44
CA PRO A 681 19.89 9.63 5.65
C PRO A 681 19.45 8.85 6.90
N VAL A 682 18.91 7.64 6.74
CA VAL A 682 18.71 6.65 7.80
C VAL A 682 19.16 5.29 7.29
N LEU A 683 19.95 4.56 8.07
CA LEU A 683 20.40 3.20 7.77
C LEU A 683 19.72 2.21 8.70
N LEU A 684 19.44 1.01 8.20
CA LEU A 684 18.91 -0.11 8.96
C LEU A 684 19.86 -1.32 8.82
N ASP A 685 20.36 -1.83 9.95
CA ASP A 685 21.23 -3.02 10.03
C ASP A 685 20.58 -4.06 10.95
N LYS A 686 20.42 -5.31 10.48
CA LYS A 686 19.85 -6.42 11.26
C LYS A 686 20.95 -7.25 11.87
N ARG A 687 21.01 -7.31 13.20
CA ARG A 687 21.95 -8.12 13.98
C ARG A 687 21.20 -9.19 14.75
N GLY A 688 20.94 -10.31 14.10
CA GLY A 688 20.07 -11.36 14.65
C GLY A 688 18.66 -10.80 14.93
N PRO A 689 18.16 -10.86 16.18
CA PRO A 689 16.85 -10.32 16.54
C PRO A 689 16.85 -8.80 16.83
N VAL A 690 17.96 -8.09 16.59
CA VAL A 690 18.08 -6.65 16.89
C VAL A 690 18.16 -5.84 15.60
N ALA A 691 17.33 -4.80 15.50
CA ALA A 691 17.40 -3.80 14.43
C ALA A 691 18.20 -2.58 14.88
N VAL A 692 19.27 -2.20 14.17
CA VAL A 692 20.05 -0.99 14.44
C VAL A 692 19.68 0.08 13.41
N VAL A 693 19.02 1.13 13.89
CA VAL A 693 18.57 2.30 13.13
C VAL A 693 19.57 3.43 13.31
N THR A 694 20.30 3.81 12.27
CA THR A 694 21.31 4.88 12.34
C THR A 694 20.85 6.10 11.56
N ILE A 695 20.66 7.23 12.24
CA ILE A 695 20.46 8.53 11.58
C ILE A 695 21.81 8.94 10.98
N ASN A 696 21.87 9.08 9.66
CA ASN A 696 23.11 9.16 8.88
C ASN A 696 23.20 10.47 8.07
N ARG A 697 23.19 11.59 8.78
CA ARG A 697 23.47 12.93 8.23
C ARG A 697 24.55 13.64 9.05
N PRO A 698 25.76 13.05 9.21
CA PRO A 698 26.78 13.58 10.13
C PRO A 698 27.22 15.01 9.78
N HIS A 699 27.25 15.35 8.49
CA HIS A 699 27.55 16.71 7.99
C HIS A 699 26.52 17.77 8.42
N ARG A 700 25.33 17.35 8.91
CA ARG A 700 24.30 18.18 9.54
C ARG A 700 24.08 17.84 11.01
N ARG A 701 25.03 17.13 11.65
CA ARG A 701 24.89 16.64 13.03
C ARG A 701 23.60 15.82 13.24
N ASN A 702 23.26 15.01 12.23
CA ASN A 702 22.08 14.16 12.20
C ASN A 702 20.76 14.91 12.43
N ALA A 703 20.69 16.18 12.02
CA ALA A 703 19.41 16.88 12.01
C ALA A 703 18.40 16.15 11.11
N VAL A 704 17.12 16.19 11.45
CA VAL A 704 16.05 15.48 10.75
C VAL A 704 15.33 16.43 9.80
N ASP A 705 15.37 16.13 8.50
CA ASP A 705 14.51 16.75 7.47
C ASP A 705 13.30 15.83 7.17
N LEU A 706 12.42 16.26 6.26
CA LEU A 706 11.22 15.48 5.90
C LEU A 706 11.58 14.06 5.43
N ARG A 707 12.56 13.91 4.52
CA ARG A 707 12.97 12.58 4.03
C ARG A 707 13.51 11.69 5.15
N THR A 708 14.28 12.26 6.08
CA THR A 708 14.77 11.51 7.25
C THR A 708 13.59 11.04 8.12
N ALA A 709 12.58 11.89 8.34
CA ALA A 709 11.38 11.55 9.09
C ALA A 709 10.54 10.46 8.39
N GLU A 710 10.34 10.56 7.07
CA GLU A 710 9.67 9.52 6.28
C GLU A 710 10.35 8.16 6.39
N LEU A 711 11.69 8.13 6.30
CA LEU A 711 12.45 6.89 6.45
C LEU A 711 12.37 6.33 7.88
N LEU A 712 12.37 7.18 8.91
CA LEU A 712 12.15 6.73 10.29
C LEU A 712 10.76 6.11 10.45
N GLU A 713 9.72 6.72 9.88
CA GLU A 713 8.36 6.15 9.89
C GLU A 713 8.30 4.79 9.16
N GLN A 714 8.91 4.68 7.98
CA GLN A 714 8.98 3.43 7.21
C GLN A 714 9.75 2.34 7.96
N ILE A 715 10.82 2.69 8.66
CA ILE A 715 11.59 1.75 9.49
C ILE A 715 10.78 1.26 10.67
N VAL A 716 9.98 2.14 11.31
CA VAL A 716 9.05 1.72 12.36
C VAL A 716 8.06 0.68 11.81
N ASP A 717 7.44 0.96 10.67
CA ASP A 717 6.53 -0.01 10.04
C ASP A 717 7.22 -1.33 9.72
N HIS A 718 8.45 -1.28 9.20
CA HIS A 718 9.22 -2.48 8.89
C HIS A 718 9.54 -3.29 10.14
N ILE A 719 10.00 -2.65 11.23
CA ILE A 719 10.30 -3.31 12.50
C ILE A 719 9.05 -4.00 13.05
N GLU A 720 7.90 -3.33 13.07
CA GLU A 720 6.66 -3.92 13.58
C GLU A 720 6.08 -5.01 12.67
N SER A 721 6.44 -5.02 11.38
CA SER A 721 6.01 -6.06 10.43
C SER A 721 6.84 -7.35 10.49
N GLU A 722 7.97 -7.35 11.20
CA GLU A 722 8.95 -8.44 11.22
C GLU A 722 9.06 -9.05 12.63
N PRO A 723 8.30 -10.13 12.94
CA PRO A 723 8.26 -10.73 14.29
C PRO A 723 9.61 -11.19 14.85
N ASP A 724 10.59 -11.46 13.97
CA ASP A 724 11.95 -11.84 14.36
C ASP A 724 12.75 -10.67 14.94
N LEU A 725 12.34 -9.42 14.68
CA LEU A 725 12.94 -8.22 15.26
C LEU A 725 12.31 -7.96 16.63
N ARG A 726 13.06 -8.29 17.70
CA ARG A 726 12.57 -8.26 19.08
C ARG A 726 13.00 -7.01 19.85
N VAL A 727 14.03 -6.30 19.39
CA VAL A 727 14.53 -5.03 19.96
C VAL A 727 15.05 -4.14 18.85
N ALA A 728 14.83 -2.84 18.96
CA ALA A 728 15.43 -1.82 18.10
C ALA A 728 16.44 -0.97 18.89
N VAL A 729 17.51 -0.54 18.23
CA VAL A 729 18.49 0.42 18.74
C VAL A 729 18.53 1.60 17.78
N VAL A 730 18.24 2.81 18.24
CA VAL A 730 18.43 4.04 17.47
C VAL A 730 19.74 4.72 17.85
N THR A 731 20.53 5.15 16.87
CA THR A 731 21.80 5.86 17.06
C THR A 731 22.05 6.90 15.96
N GLY A 732 23.10 7.72 16.11
CA GLY A 732 23.50 8.73 15.14
C GLY A 732 24.92 8.51 14.61
N ALA A 733 25.12 8.67 13.31
CA ALA A 733 26.44 8.57 12.68
C ALA A 733 27.35 9.76 13.02
N GLY A 734 28.67 9.53 13.02
CA GLY A 734 29.67 10.61 13.09
C GLY A 734 29.79 11.33 14.44
N GLY A 735 29.52 10.64 15.56
CA GLY A 735 29.80 11.13 16.92
C GLY A 735 28.81 12.17 17.46
N THR A 736 27.63 12.31 16.85
CA THR A 736 26.52 13.09 17.38
C THR A 736 25.24 12.29 17.20
N PHE A 737 24.45 12.11 18.25
CA PHE A 737 23.20 11.38 18.17
C PHE A 737 22.22 12.08 17.22
N CYS A 738 21.77 13.29 17.58
CA CYS A 738 20.88 14.09 16.74
C CYS A 738 20.80 15.53 17.25
N ALA A 739 20.84 16.50 16.34
CA ALA A 739 20.69 17.92 16.62
C ALA A 739 19.22 18.43 16.56
N GLY A 740 18.26 17.54 16.33
CA GLY A 740 16.84 17.86 16.18
C GLY A 740 16.43 18.18 14.75
N MET A 741 15.37 18.96 14.58
CA MET A 741 14.85 19.32 13.25
C MET A 741 15.85 20.17 12.45
N ASP A 742 15.97 19.89 11.15
CA ASP A 742 16.78 20.68 10.22
C ASP A 742 16.11 22.04 9.94
N LEU A 743 16.48 23.05 10.73
CA LEU A 743 15.91 24.40 10.62
C LEU A 743 16.14 25.06 9.26
N LYS A 744 17.16 24.64 8.48
CA LYS A 744 17.35 25.16 7.11
C LYS A 744 16.32 24.55 6.15
N ALA A 745 16.00 23.27 6.30
CA ALA A 745 14.93 22.63 5.53
C ALA A 745 13.55 23.18 5.92
N ALA A 746 13.30 23.38 7.22
CA ALA A 746 12.06 23.98 7.70
C ALA A 746 11.85 25.41 7.16
N ALA A 747 12.91 26.22 7.08
CA ALA A 747 12.85 27.55 6.47
C ALA A 747 12.53 27.51 4.96
N ALA A 748 12.74 26.37 4.29
CA ALA A 748 12.37 26.12 2.90
C ALA A 748 11.00 25.44 2.76
N GLY A 749 10.21 25.34 3.84
CA GLY A 749 8.88 24.73 3.85
C GLY A 749 8.86 23.21 4.07
N GLN A 750 10.02 22.59 4.27
CA GLN A 750 10.14 21.15 4.52
C GLN A 750 10.21 20.88 6.02
N PHE A 751 9.05 20.77 6.65
CA PHE A 751 8.95 20.39 8.06
C PHE A 751 9.15 18.88 8.22
N ALA A 752 9.94 18.47 9.21
CA ALA A 752 10.15 17.06 9.54
C ALA A 752 8.93 16.50 10.29
N MET A 753 7.83 16.34 9.57
CA MET A 753 6.53 15.89 10.06
C MET A 753 5.97 14.89 9.06
N THR A 754 5.65 13.69 9.54
CA THR A 754 4.95 12.70 8.73
C THR A 754 3.53 12.52 9.25
N GLU A 755 2.64 12.02 8.41
CA GLU A 755 1.22 11.87 8.72
C GLU A 755 0.97 10.90 9.89
N ARG A 756 1.65 9.74 9.92
CA ARG A 756 1.43 8.70 10.93
C ARG A 756 2.43 8.76 12.08
N GLY A 757 3.68 9.10 11.79
CA GLY A 757 4.80 9.16 12.73
C GLY A 757 4.91 10.48 13.49
N GLY A 758 4.24 11.53 13.00
CA GLY A 758 4.25 12.86 13.59
C GLY A 758 5.61 13.55 13.48
N PRO A 759 5.97 14.44 14.43
CA PRO A 759 7.23 15.15 14.40
C PRO A 759 8.41 14.18 14.40
N LEU A 760 9.39 14.43 13.53
CA LEU A 760 10.58 13.60 13.33
C LEU A 760 10.28 12.15 12.87
N GLY A 761 9.04 11.83 12.50
CA GLY A 761 8.65 10.56 11.88
C GLY A 761 8.42 9.38 12.84
N ILE A 762 8.67 9.56 14.14
CA ILE A 762 8.56 8.48 15.13
C ILE A 762 7.97 8.93 16.46
N THR A 763 7.90 10.24 16.75
CA THR A 763 7.60 10.71 18.10
C THR A 763 6.12 10.58 18.49
N ALA A 764 5.20 10.62 17.53
CA ALA A 764 3.77 10.40 17.78
C ALA A 764 3.41 8.90 17.81
N ARG A 765 4.10 8.09 16.99
CA ARG A 765 3.90 6.64 16.90
C ARG A 765 5.21 5.90 17.10
N PRO A 766 5.69 5.79 18.36
CA PRO A 766 6.89 5.04 18.65
C PRO A 766 6.65 3.54 18.52
N THR A 767 7.72 2.76 18.40
CA THR A 767 7.66 1.30 18.25
C THR A 767 6.94 0.64 19.42
N VAL A 768 6.19 -0.43 19.13
CA VAL A 768 5.74 -1.42 20.13
C VAL A 768 6.93 -2.28 20.54
N THR A 769 7.76 -2.66 19.56
CA THR A 769 9.05 -3.31 19.79
C THR A 769 9.94 -2.45 20.71
N PRO A 770 10.56 -3.01 21.77
CA PRO A 770 11.45 -2.27 22.67
C PRO A 770 12.52 -1.47 21.93
N LEU A 771 12.70 -0.21 22.30
CA LEU A 771 13.62 0.73 21.65
C LEU A 771 14.68 1.22 22.64
N ILE A 772 15.95 1.13 22.24
CA ILE A 772 17.10 1.64 22.98
C ILE A 772 17.70 2.82 22.22
N ALA A 773 17.89 3.97 22.87
CA ALA A 773 18.69 5.05 22.30
C ALA A 773 20.16 4.87 22.69
N ALA A 774 21.03 4.70 21.69
CA ALA A 774 22.48 4.66 21.83
C ALA A 774 23.05 6.06 21.50
N VAL A 775 23.23 6.88 22.53
CA VAL A 775 23.55 8.30 22.43
C VAL A 775 25.06 8.54 22.51
N GLU A 776 25.65 8.92 21.38
CA GLU A 776 27.00 9.49 21.30
C GLU A 776 26.91 11.02 21.14
N GLY A 777 27.79 11.75 21.82
CA GLY A 777 27.86 13.21 21.72
C GLY A 777 26.55 13.92 22.08
N HIS A 778 26.00 14.73 21.17
CA HIS A 778 24.87 15.59 21.48
C HIS A 778 23.52 14.94 21.11
N ALA A 779 22.60 14.88 22.07
CA ALA A 779 21.17 14.70 21.87
C ALA A 779 20.46 16.00 22.28
N LEU A 780 20.25 16.91 21.32
CA LEU A 780 19.72 18.24 21.58
C LEU A 780 18.47 18.52 20.76
N ALA A 781 17.58 19.35 21.32
CA ALA A 781 16.30 19.71 20.73
C ALA A 781 15.50 18.45 20.37
N GLY A 782 14.94 18.37 19.16
CA GLY A 782 14.33 17.15 18.61
C GLY A 782 15.19 15.88 18.75
N GLY A 783 16.51 15.98 18.80
CA GLY A 783 17.37 14.82 19.05
C GLY A 783 17.28 14.30 20.48
N PHE A 784 17.05 15.17 21.46
CA PHE A 784 16.69 14.73 22.81
C PHE A 784 15.28 14.15 22.85
N GLU A 785 14.34 14.74 22.08
CA GLU A 785 12.98 14.22 21.96
C GLU A 785 12.96 12.80 21.38
N LEU A 786 13.84 12.49 20.40
CA LEU A 786 14.06 11.14 19.90
C LEU A 786 14.63 10.19 20.96
N ALA A 787 15.58 10.64 21.78
CA ALA A 787 16.10 9.81 22.88
C ALA A 787 15.02 9.55 23.95
N LEU A 788 14.13 10.51 24.19
CA LEU A 788 13.01 10.38 25.13
C LEU A 788 11.92 9.43 24.65
N VAL A 789 11.81 9.21 23.34
CA VAL A 789 10.94 8.20 22.74
C VAL A 789 11.42 6.78 23.06
N ALA A 790 12.72 6.55 23.19
CA ALA A 790 13.26 5.24 23.51
C ALA A 790 12.90 4.80 24.93
N ASP A 791 12.65 3.50 25.10
CA ASP A 791 12.34 2.91 26.41
C ASP A 791 13.56 2.97 27.34
N LEU A 792 14.74 2.72 26.78
CA LEU A 792 16.02 2.71 27.49
C LEU A 792 17.05 3.61 26.80
N VAL A 793 17.95 4.20 27.57
CA VAL A 793 19.02 5.06 27.05
C VAL A 793 20.38 4.55 27.52
N VAL A 794 21.27 4.30 26.57
CA VAL A 794 22.69 4.07 26.79
C VAL A 794 23.43 5.26 26.21
N ALA A 795 24.29 5.91 27.00
CA ALA A 795 24.93 7.15 26.59
C ALA A 795 26.43 7.15 26.88
N SER A 796 27.21 7.86 26.05
CA SER A 796 28.62 8.09 26.33
C SER A 796 28.77 9.02 27.54
N THR A 797 29.82 8.82 28.34
CA THR A 797 30.16 9.68 29.48
C THR A 797 30.36 11.15 29.08
N GLU A 798 30.67 11.43 27.81
CA GLU A 798 30.84 12.77 27.24
C GLU A 798 29.56 13.35 26.61
N SER A 799 28.46 12.60 26.61
CA SER A 799 27.24 13.02 25.92
C SER A 799 26.50 14.16 26.65
N GLN A 800 25.77 14.96 25.88
CA GLN A 800 24.96 16.08 26.40
C GLN A 800 23.52 16.01 25.91
N PHE A 801 22.60 16.29 26.83
CA PHE A 801 21.15 16.24 26.62
C PHE A 801 20.52 17.62 26.86
N GLY A 802 19.51 18.02 26.10
CA GLY A 802 18.81 19.27 26.39
C GLY A 802 17.76 19.72 25.37
N LEU A 803 16.90 20.65 25.80
CA LEU A 803 15.85 21.27 24.99
C LEU A 803 16.14 22.77 24.78
N PRO A 804 17.05 23.15 23.85
CA PRO A 804 17.47 24.53 23.65
C PRO A 804 16.50 25.36 22.77
N GLU A 805 15.30 24.85 22.46
CA GLU A 805 14.26 25.49 21.67
C GLU A 805 13.85 26.89 22.17
N PRO A 806 13.69 27.15 23.49
CA PRO A 806 13.33 28.48 23.98
C PRO A 806 14.34 29.55 23.61
N LYS A 807 15.64 29.20 23.50
CA LYS A 807 16.70 30.12 23.05
C LYS A 807 16.56 30.54 21.59
N ARG A 808 15.67 29.90 20.84
CA ARG A 808 15.37 30.15 19.42
C ARG A 808 13.93 30.61 19.20
N GLY A 809 13.19 30.90 20.28
CA GLY A 809 11.77 31.25 20.19
C GLY A 809 10.87 30.08 19.75
N LEU A 810 11.33 28.85 19.99
CA LEU A 810 10.62 27.61 19.65
C LEU A 810 10.24 26.85 20.93
N VAL A 811 9.43 25.80 20.77
CA VAL A 811 9.05 24.86 21.83
C VAL A 811 9.42 23.45 21.38
N ALA A 812 9.89 22.62 22.31
CA ALA A 812 10.12 21.18 22.11
C ALA A 812 8.78 20.43 21.96
N ALA A 813 8.19 20.57 20.77
CA ALA A 813 6.84 20.12 20.43
C ALA A 813 6.79 18.72 19.82
N ALA A 814 7.92 18.03 19.66
CA ALA A 814 7.97 16.60 19.33
C ALA A 814 7.80 15.70 20.59
N GLY A 815 7.14 16.24 21.62
CA GLY A 815 6.87 15.57 22.89
C GLY A 815 7.99 15.68 23.93
N GLY A 816 8.99 16.52 23.72
CA GLY A 816 10.09 16.75 24.65
C GLY A 816 9.61 17.21 26.02
N VAL A 817 8.81 18.28 26.08
CA VAL A 817 8.28 18.83 27.34
C VAL A 817 7.40 17.80 28.07
N LEU A 818 6.58 17.05 27.33
CA LEU A 818 5.71 16.01 27.90
C LEU A 818 6.54 14.89 28.56
N ARG A 819 7.53 14.36 27.83
CA ARG A 819 8.30 13.20 28.28
C ARG A 819 9.31 13.53 29.36
N VAL A 820 9.92 14.73 29.37
CA VAL A 820 10.80 15.12 30.50
C VAL A 820 10.01 15.29 31.78
N ALA A 821 8.76 15.77 31.72
CA ALA A 821 7.91 15.92 32.90
C ALA A 821 7.52 14.56 33.51
N GLN A 822 7.40 13.52 32.69
CA GLN A 822 7.11 12.15 33.11
C GLN A 822 8.35 11.39 33.60
N ARG A 823 9.51 11.62 32.98
CA ARG A 823 10.73 10.80 33.20
C ARG A 823 11.77 11.41 34.13
N LEU A 824 11.65 12.69 34.48
CA LEU A 824 12.60 13.39 35.35
C LEU A 824 11.90 14.05 36.55
N PRO A 825 12.62 14.32 37.66
CA PRO A 825 12.09 15.14 38.73
C PRO A 825 11.62 16.49 38.21
N ARG A 826 10.42 16.91 38.63
CA ARG A 826 9.75 18.13 38.15
C ARG A 826 10.65 19.37 38.07
N ASN A 827 11.47 19.62 39.09
CA ASN A 827 12.34 20.80 39.12
C ASN A 827 13.46 20.74 38.07
N VAL A 828 13.99 19.54 37.80
CA VAL A 828 15.00 19.34 36.75
C VAL A 828 14.35 19.51 35.38
N ALA A 829 13.17 18.92 35.16
CA ALA A 829 12.41 19.08 33.92
C ALA A 829 12.10 20.56 33.64
N ALA A 830 11.67 21.31 34.66
CA ALA A 830 11.41 22.74 34.56
C ALA A 830 12.70 23.54 34.25
N GLU A 831 13.81 23.28 34.95
CA GLU A 831 15.09 23.95 34.68
C GLU A 831 15.55 23.71 33.24
N LEU A 832 15.54 22.45 32.79
CA LEU A 832 15.95 22.07 31.44
C LEU A 832 15.08 22.75 30.38
N THR A 833 13.76 22.76 30.60
CA THR A 833 12.77 23.35 29.66
C THR A 833 12.81 24.87 29.65
N LEU A 834 12.98 25.54 30.79
CA LEU A 834 12.92 27.00 30.89
C LEU A 834 14.24 27.67 30.54
N THR A 835 15.37 27.04 30.87
CA THR A 835 16.70 27.61 30.60
C THR A 835 17.25 27.22 29.23
N GLY A 836 16.83 26.07 28.69
CA GLY A 836 17.38 25.47 27.47
C GLY A 836 18.88 25.18 27.55
N ASN A 837 19.42 24.98 28.75
CA ASN A 837 20.82 24.59 28.96
C ASN A 837 20.99 23.08 28.83
N PRO A 838 22.08 22.60 28.18
CA PRO A 838 22.38 21.18 28.13
C PRO A 838 22.85 20.65 29.50
N VAL A 839 22.58 19.37 29.74
CA VAL A 839 22.91 18.62 30.95
C VAL A 839 23.77 17.40 30.56
N PRO A 840 24.87 17.11 31.27
CA PRO A 840 25.74 15.99 30.93
C PRO A 840 25.09 14.62 31.20
N ALA A 841 25.50 13.61 30.44
CA ALA A 841 24.99 12.23 30.55
C ALA A 841 25.17 11.63 31.96
N THR A 842 26.27 11.96 32.64
CA THR A 842 26.53 11.51 34.03
C THR A 842 25.43 11.98 34.98
N ARG A 843 24.99 13.24 34.84
CA ARG A 843 23.87 13.77 35.62
C ARG A 843 22.55 13.12 35.23
N MET A 844 22.33 12.85 33.94
CA MET A 844 21.13 12.13 33.49
C MET A 844 21.07 10.68 33.99
N ALA A 845 22.22 10.03 34.19
CA ALA A 845 22.30 8.70 34.80
C ALA A 845 21.96 8.74 36.30
N GLU A 846 22.48 9.73 37.05
CA GLU A 846 22.11 9.94 38.46
C GLU A 846 20.60 10.18 38.65
N LEU A 847 19.94 10.75 37.64
CA LEU A 847 18.52 11.04 37.64
C LEU A 847 17.66 9.88 37.12
N GLY A 848 18.28 8.78 36.67
CA GLY A 848 17.59 7.57 36.18
C GLY A 848 17.10 7.63 34.73
N LEU A 849 17.43 8.69 33.98
CA LEU A 849 17.07 8.77 32.56
C LEU A 849 18.02 7.94 31.68
N VAL A 850 19.32 7.97 31.97
CA VAL A 850 20.32 7.13 31.30
C VAL A 850 20.51 5.84 32.10
N ASN A 851 20.21 4.69 31.48
CA ASN A 851 20.30 3.37 32.11
C ASN A 851 21.74 2.87 32.23
N ARG A 852 22.59 3.14 31.22
CA ARG A 852 24.00 2.73 31.21
C ARG A 852 24.88 3.85 30.62
N LEU A 853 26.00 4.11 31.27
CA LEU A 853 27.08 4.92 30.72
C LEU A 853 28.11 4.00 30.05
N ALA A 854 28.66 4.45 28.94
CA ALA A 854 29.76 3.77 28.24
C ALA A 854 30.88 4.77 27.90
N GLU A 855 32.07 4.26 27.62
CA GLU A 855 33.17 5.11 27.15
C GLU A 855 32.89 5.61 25.72
N PRO A 856 33.35 6.82 25.35
CA PRO A 856 33.16 7.35 24.00
C PRO A 856 33.61 6.38 22.91
N GLY A 857 32.75 6.18 21.90
CA GLY A 857 32.97 5.23 20.81
C GLY A 857 32.52 3.80 21.09
N THR A 858 32.03 3.48 22.30
CA THR A 858 31.58 2.13 22.68
C THR A 858 30.08 2.04 23.03
N VAL A 859 29.33 3.13 22.84
CA VAL A 859 27.92 3.20 23.23
C VAL A 859 27.04 2.22 22.46
N LEU A 860 27.27 2.04 21.16
CA LEU A 860 26.49 1.08 20.37
C LEU A 860 26.72 -0.36 20.86
N ASP A 861 27.95 -0.73 21.19
CA ASP A 861 28.25 -2.07 21.71
C ASP A 861 27.58 -2.30 23.07
N ALA A 862 27.59 -1.28 23.94
CA ALA A 862 26.89 -1.34 25.23
C ALA A 862 25.36 -1.42 25.06
N ALA A 863 24.80 -0.73 24.07
CA ALA A 863 23.38 -0.83 23.73
C ALA A 863 23.01 -2.20 23.16
N LEU A 864 23.88 -2.79 22.33
CA LEU A 864 23.70 -4.15 21.80
C LEU A 864 23.79 -5.21 22.89
N ALA A 865 24.68 -5.04 23.87
CA ALA A 865 24.73 -5.91 25.04
C ALA A 865 23.43 -5.83 25.86
N LEU A 866 22.88 -4.63 26.06
CA LEU A 866 21.58 -4.45 26.70
C LEU A 866 20.43 -5.06 25.86
N ALA A 867 20.47 -4.90 24.54
CA ALA A 867 19.50 -5.53 23.64
C ALA A 867 19.56 -7.06 23.75
N ALA A 868 20.77 -7.64 23.82
CA ALA A 868 20.96 -9.08 23.98
C ALA A 868 20.28 -9.61 25.25
N GLU A 869 20.42 -8.90 26.38
CA GLU A 869 19.73 -9.22 27.64
C GLU A 869 18.21 -9.20 27.49
N ILE A 870 17.65 -8.23 26.74
CA ILE A 870 16.21 -8.16 26.50
C ILE A 870 15.75 -9.33 25.62
N THR A 871 16.48 -9.62 24.54
CA THR A 871 16.13 -10.70 23.59
C THR A 871 16.28 -12.11 24.16
N ALA A 872 16.92 -12.25 25.32
CA ALA A 872 16.96 -13.50 26.09
C ALA A 872 15.64 -13.77 26.85
N ASN A 873 14.74 -12.79 26.94
CA ASN A 873 13.43 -12.94 27.59
C ASN A 873 12.31 -13.24 26.59
N ALA A 874 11.18 -13.75 27.11
CA ALA A 874 9.98 -13.99 26.31
C ALA A 874 9.45 -12.69 25.69
N PRO A 875 9.33 -12.59 24.35
CA PRO A 875 9.00 -11.34 23.65
C PRO A 875 7.63 -10.77 24.05
N LEU A 876 6.60 -11.62 24.21
CA LEU A 876 5.27 -11.17 24.64
C LEU A 876 5.30 -10.56 26.06
N SER A 877 6.06 -11.16 26.98
CA SER A 877 6.22 -10.61 28.34
C SER A 877 6.92 -9.26 28.33
N VAL A 878 7.94 -9.09 27.49
CA VAL A 878 8.65 -7.82 27.33
C VAL A 878 7.73 -6.74 26.76
N GLN A 879 7.00 -7.05 25.67
CA GLN A 879 6.07 -6.11 25.04
C GLN A 879 4.95 -5.67 25.99
N VAL A 880 4.35 -6.62 26.71
CA VAL A 880 3.33 -6.31 27.73
C VAL A 880 3.91 -5.49 28.87
N GLY A 881 5.11 -5.83 29.36
CA GLY A 881 5.79 -5.06 30.41
C GLY A 881 6.03 -3.60 29.99
N LYS A 882 6.53 -3.40 28.76
CA LYS A 882 6.70 -2.07 28.15
C LYS A 882 5.36 -1.33 28.08
N ARG A 883 4.30 -1.99 27.60
CA ARG A 883 2.95 -1.41 27.48
C ARG A 883 2.41 -0.94 28.82
N ILE A 884 2.52 -1.76 29.86
CA ILE A 884 2.10 -1.41 31.24
C ILE A 884 2.88 -0.20 31.76
N ILE A 885 4.21 -0.15 31.59
CA ILE A 885 5.03 0.99 32.02
C ILE A 885 4.58 2.28 31.34
N ARG A 886 4.24 2.21 30.05
CA ARG A 886 3.81 3.36 29.26
C ARG A 886 2.42 3.85 29.63
N GLU A 887 1.47 2.95 29.82
CA GLU A 887 0.05 3.31 30.02
C GLU A 887 -0.34 3.53 31.49
N SER A 888 0.34 2.86 32.44
CA SER A 888 -0.04 2.90 33.86
C SER A 888 0.01 4.26 34.55
N PRO A 889 0.85 5.25 34.18
CA PRO A 889 0.81 6.57 34.80
C PRO A 889 -0.54 7.28 34.65
N ASP A 890 -1.32 6.93 33.62
CA ASP A 890 -2.63 7.53 33.34
C ASP A 890 -3.81 6.69 33.89
N TRP A 891 -3.53 5.56 34.54
CA TRP A 891 -4.58 4.69 35.09
C TRP A 891 -5.05 5.20 36.47
N PRO A 892 -6.38 5.17 36.74
CA PRO A 892 -6.87 5.28 38.11
C PRO A 892 -6.28 4.17 38.97
N VAL A 893 -5.85 4.51 40.19
CA VAL A 893 -5.15 3.58 41.09
C VAL A 893 -6.00 2.34 41.38
N GLU A 894 -7.31 2.51 41.50
CA GLU A 894 -8.29 1.46 41.77
C GLU A 894 -8.47 0.48 40.61
N GLU A 895 -8.20 0.92 39.37
CA GLU A 895 -8.32 0.10 38.16
C GLU A 895 -7.01 -0.56 37.74
N GLY A 896 -5.88 -0.12 38.30
CA GLY A 896 -4.54 -0.50 37.84
C GLY A 896 -4.32 -2.02 37.80
N PHE A 897 -4.77 -2.76 38.81
CA PHE A 897 -4.65 -4.22 38.83
C PHE A 897 -5.52 -4.92 37.78
N ALA A 898 -6.73 -4.41 37.51
CA ALA A 898 -7.63 -5.01 36.52
C ALA A 898 -7.07 -4.81 35.11
N ARG A 899 -6.69 -3.57 34.76
CA ARG A 899 -6.06 -3.24 33.47
C ARG A 899 -4.75 -3.99 33.27
N GLN A 900 -3.89 -4.05 34.29
CA GLN A 900 -2.67 -4.85 34.24
C GLN A 900 -2.97 -6.34 33.97
N SER A 901 -3.96 -6.92 34.64
CA SER A 901 -4.30 -8.33 34.50
C SER A 901 -4.82 -8.66 33.11
N GLU A 902 -5.63 -7.77 32.53
CA GLU A 902 -6.11 -7.88 31.15
C GLU A 902 -4.94 -7.91 30.17
N LEU A 903 -4.02 -6.94 30.27
CA LEU A 903 -2.82 -6.90 29.41
C LEU A 903 -1.89 -8.09 29.64
N ALA A 904 -1.69 -8.50 30.90
CA ALA A 904 -0.83 -9.62 31.28
C ALA A 904 -1.36 -10.97 30.80
N SER A 905 -2.68 -11.13 30.64
CA SER A 905 -3.31 -12.39 30.25
C SER A 905 -2.77 -12.94 28.93
N VAL A 906 -2.50 -12.06 27.95
CA VAL A 906 -1.93 -12.43 26.64
C VAL A 906 -0.57 -13.11 26.81
N ALA A 907 0.30 -12.55 27.66
CA ALA A 907 1.61 -13.14 27.92
C ALA A 907 1.52 -14.40 28.78
N LEU A 908 0.64 -14.43 29.80
CA LEU A 908 0.52 -15.55 30.73
C LEU A 908 -0.11 -16.81 30.11
N LEU A 909 -0.92 -16.65 29.06
CA LEU A 909 -1.59 -17.75 28.35
C LEU A 909 -0.84 -18.21 27.09
N SER A 910 0.33 -17.64 26.81
CA SER A 910 1.12 -17.92 25.60
C SER A 910 1.87 -19.26 25.62
N GLU A 911 2.32 -19.74 24.45
CA GLU A 911 3.27 -20.88 24.38
C GLU A 911 4.57 -20.53 25.10
N ASP A 912 5.00 -19.27 25.05
CA ASP A 912 6.21 -18.80 25.73
C ASP A 912 6.10 -18.94 27.25
N ALA A 913 4.94 -18.68 27.86
CA ALA A 913 4.76 -18.91 29.30
C ALA A 913 4.91 -20.39 29.66
N ALA A 914 4.33 -21.29 28.86
CA ALA A 914 4.46 -22.74 29.06
C ALA A 914 5.91 -23.22 28.88
N GLU A 915 6.60 -22.71 27.85
CA GLU A 915 8.01 -22.99 27.58
C GLU A 915 8.92 -22.49 28.71
N GLY A 916 8.67 -21.30 29.24
CA GLY A 916 9.45 -20.75 30.35
C GLY A 916 9.36 -21.65 31.60
N VAL A 917 8.17 -22.16 31.90
CA VAL A 917 7.96 -23.12 33.01
C VAL A 917 8.66 -24.45 32.73
N ALA A 918 8.54 -24.98 31.51
CA ALA A 918 9.17 -26.25 31.12
C ALA A 918 10.70 -26.16 31.15
N ALA A 919 11.28 -25.13 30.53
CA ALA A 919 12.72 -24.90 30.48
C ALA A 919 13.33 -24.73 31.88
N PHE A 920 12.63 -24.02 32.78
CA PHE A 920 13.03 -23.89 34.18
C PHE A 920 13.03 -25.23 34.91
N ALA A 921 11.97 -26.05 34.75
CA ALA A 921 11.88 -27.37 35.35
C ALA A 921 12.97 -28.34 34.83
N GLU A 922 13.29 -28.23 33.54
CA GLU A 922 14.28 -29.06 32.83
C GLU A 922 15.72 -28.54 32.96
N LYS A 923 15.93 -27.34 33.51
CA LYS A 923 17.23 -26.65 33.62
C LYS A 923 17.95 -26.47 32.28
N ARG A 924 17.20 -26.08 31.25
CA ARG A 924 17.71 -25.72 29.93
C ARG A 924 17.38 -24.27 29.59
N GLU A 925 18.05 -23.73 28.59
CA GLU A 925 17.67 -22.44 28.02
C GLU A 925 16.28 -22.54 27.35
N PRO A 926 15.43 -21.52 27.50
CA PRO A 926 14.13 -21.47 26.85
C PRO A 926 14.26 -21.13 25.36
N VAL A 927 13.32 -21.61 24.56
CA VAL A 927 13.19 -21.32 23.12
C VAL A 927 11.91 -20.53 22.89
N TRP A 928 12.03 -19.21 22.87
CA TRP A 928 10.90 -18.30 22.67
C TRP A 928 10.41 -18.29 21.21
N LYS A 929 9.09 -18.34 21.03
CA LYS A 929 8.41 -18.31 19.73
C LYS A 929 7.56 -17.07 19.50
N GLY A 930 7.25 -16.30 20.56
CA GLY A 930 6.46 -15.08 20.46
C GLY A 930 4.99 -15.28 20.09
N ARG A 931 4.37 -16.37 20.58
CA ARG A 931 2.97 -16.68 20.35
C ARG A 931 2.35 -17.45 21.52
#